data_AF-A0A7M2SGX6-F1
#
_entry.id   AF-A0A7M2SGX6-F1
#
_cell.length_a   1.000
_cell.length_b   1.000
_cell.length_c   1.000
_cell.angle_alpha   90.00
_cell.angle_beta   90.00
_cell.angle_gamma   90.00
#
_symmetry.space_group_name_H-M   'P 1'
#
loop_
_entity.id
_entity.type
_entity.pdbx_description
1 polymer ?
#
loop_
_entity_poly.entity_id
_entity_poly.type
_entity_poly.pdbx_seq_one_letter_code
_entity_poly.pdbx_strand_id
1 'polypeptide(L)'
;MTTEEAAPHDLESAVAVVGMSGRFPGAPDLDTYWANLRDGVCSISTFTEKELLADGADEAEVRAPAYVPAQGRLADADRFEADLFGFSGSEAAALDPQHRVLLETAWSALEDAGYAPLNAPRHTGVYVGGSPTEHALAAGTDPALAASIGALQVRILTDREFLAPWISYRLGLDGPSMTVQTACSTSLTAVHLAVQALLLGECDTALAGGVSIGSVRRQGYVHFQGGIFSPDGRCRPFDEKAAGTVPGSGVGVLVLRRLQDALADGDPVRAVIRGTAVTNDGSGKVGFTAPGVDQQTAAITEAWSAAGLEPSAAQYVEAHGTGTELGDRIELAAASAAFASGADTDIALGSVKSNIGHADAAAGAAALIKTILMLEHTTLAPTVDVTSPVAALQDSPLRLVTQAREWPGRPGLPRLAGVTSVGIGGTNVHVVVQEAPERRSPASAAPRPVVLPLSARTKSQLALVADRLARRLRDADDAPCLADVAHTLRTGRVGMPVRAYVVAAGVREASDKLTALAEGRRDTVTDPLGEAWLRGEEVTWPALDGAVRRVRLPAYPFAGESHGALTLRRPAAEATELPSSAPEDELDARVAALVIEALDLGDAAALERTYFEAGGDSLTAVHLAGRLRDEMGVDVPIQLFLEPVTLKEMTTRIVEMKQNGDADGALDALLAEFEAES
;
A
#
# COMPACT_ATOMS: atom_id res chain seq x y z
N MET A 1 8.21 0.35 31.98
CA MET A 1 9.23 1.13 32.74
C MET A 1 8.76 2.58 32.81
N THR A 2 9.01 3.28 33.93
CA THR A 2 8.81 4.73 34.01
C THR A 2 9.79 5.44 33.05
N THR A 3 9.33 6.50 32.40
CA THR A 3 9.94 7.20 31.26
C THR A 3 11.35 7.79 31.46
N GLU A 4 11.97 7.66 32.64
CA GLU A 4 13.33 8.17 32.92
C GLU A 4 14.47 7.16 32.64
N GLU A 5 14.17 5.90 32.31
CA GLU A 5 15.18 4.84 32.10
C GLU A 5 15.15 4.17 30.70
N ALA A 6 14.64 4.85 29.66
CA ALA A 6 14.85 4.39 28.28
C ALA A 6 16.32 4.62 27.86
N ALA A 7 17.21 3.81 28.41
CA ALA A 7 18.65 3.82 28.16
C ALA A 7 18.99 3.34 26.73
N PRO A 8 20.17 3.70 26.19
CA PRO A 8 20.63 3.32 24.83
C PRO A 8 20.67 1.82 24.50
N HIS A 9 20.42 0.92 25.46
CA HIS A 9 20.27 -0.53 25.21
C HIS A 9 18.98 -0.91 24.46
N ASP A 10 17.96 -0.04 24.44
CA ASP A 10 16.63 -0.32 23.85
C ASP A 10 16.55 -0.12 22.33
N LEU A 11 17.69 0.19 21.69
CA LEU A 11 17.84 0.40 20.25
C LEU A 11 18.66 -0.68 19.55
N GLU A 12 19.21 -1.66 20.28
CA GLU A 12 20.01 -2.75 19.70
C GLU A 12 19.17 -3.64 18.75
N SER A 13 17.87 -3.79 19.03
CA SER A 13 16.90 -4.52 18.19
C SER A 13 16.11 -3.65 17.21
N ALA A 14 16.49 -2.37 17.03
CA ALA A 14 15.76 -1.46 16.17
C ALA A 14 16.25 -1.48 14.71
N VAL A 15 15.34 -1.19 13.78
CA VAL A 15 15.62 -1.16 12.33
C VAL A 15 15.44 0.26 11.81
N ALA A 16 16.47 0.80 11.16
CA ALA A 16 16.40 2.08 10.47
C ALA A 16 15.74 1.93 9.10
N VAL A 17 14.85 2.88 8.78
CA VAL A 17 14.48 3.17 7.39
C VAL A 17 15.51 4.15 6.84
N VAL A 18 16.34 3.70 5.90
CA VAL A 18 17.44 4.51 5.33
C VAL A 18 17.12 5.07 3.95
N GLY A 19 16.09 4.58 3.28
CA GLY A 19 15.59 5.14 2.01
C GLY A 19 14.16 4.70 1.77
N MET A 20 13.43 5.46 0.96
CA MET A 20 12.10 5.04 0.49
C MET A 20 11.73 5.70 -0.83
N SER A 21 10.89 5.02 -1.59
CA SER A 21 10.27 5.55 -2.81
C SER A 21 8.84 5.04 -2.93
N GLY A 22 7.99 5.82 -3.60
CA GLY A 22 6.62 5.44 -3.85
C GLY A 22 5.93 6.35 -4.85
N ARG A 23 4.86 5.83 -5.45
CA ARG A 23 3.95 6.55 -6.34
C ARG A 23 2.52 6.22 -5.90
N PHE A 24 1.70 7.26 -5.80
CA PHE A 24 0.33 7.16 -5.33
C PHE A 24 -0.59 8.00 -6.22
N PRO A 25 -1.92 7.84 -6.15
CA PRO A 25 -2.86 8.67 -6.89
C PRO A 25 -2.59 10.16 -6.64
N GLY A 26 -2.51 10.93 -7.72
CA GLY A 26 -2.19 12.35 -7.67
C GLY A 26 -0.74 12.69 -7.29
N ALA A 27 0.14 11.70 -7.07
CA ALA A 27 1.51 11.91 -6.58
C ALA A 27 2.53 10.99 -7.29
N PRO A 28 3.31 11.51 -8.25
CA PRO A 28 4.34 10.74 -8.96
C PRO A 28 5.63 10.54 -8.14
N ASP A 29 5.76 11.22 -7.01
CA ASP A 29 6.90 11.15 -6.10
C ASP A 29 6.46 11.49 -4.66
N LEU A 30 7.36 11.26 -3.70
CA LEU A 30 7.08 11.44 -2.28
C LEU A 30 6.97 12.91 -1.85
N ASP A 31 7.62 13.83 -2.57
CA ASP A 31 7.48 15.27 -2.33
C ASP A 31 6.05 15.73 -2.65
N THR A 32 5.52 15.29 -3.80
CA THR A 32 4.12 15.55 -4.19
C THR A 32 3.14 14.84 -3.26
N TYR A 33 3.45 13.59 -2.86
CA TYR A 33 2.62 12.85 -1.91
C TYR A 33 2.52 13.59 -0.57
N TRP A 34 3.64 14.06 -0.03
CA TRP A 34 3.66 14.86 1.19
C TRP A 34 2.84 16.15 1.04
N ALA A 35 3.03 16.90 -0.05
CA ALA A 35 2.27 18.12 -0.31
C ALA A 35 0.75 17.85 -0.33
N ASN A 36 0.33 16.80 -1.04
CA ASN A 36 -1.07 16.38 -1.10
C ASN A 36 -1.62 15.99 0.27
N LEU A 37 -0.86 15.24 1.07
CA LEU A 37 -1.25 14.85 2.43
C LEU A 37 -1.40 16.06 3.34
N ARG A 38 -0.38 16.92 3.40
CA ARG A 38 -0.36 18.15 4.21
C ARG A 38 -1.53 19.07 3.86
N ASP A 39 -1.81 19.23 2.56
CA ASP A 39 -2.83 20.15 2.07
C ASP A 39 -4.25 19.53 2.06
N GLY A 40 -4.40 18.28 2.51
CA GLY A 40 -5.70 17.61 2.60
C GLY A 40 -6.33 17.31 1.25
N VAL A 41 -5.50 16.95 0.25
CA VAL A 41 -5.96 16.62 -1.10
C VAL A 41 -6.56 15.21 -1.15
N CYS A 42 -7.79 15.09 -1.65
CA CYS A 42 -8.39 13.83 -2.07
C CYS A 42 -8.02 13.55 -3.53
N SER A 43 -7.28 12.47 -3.77
CA SER A 43 -6.74 12.07 -5.07
C SER A 43 -7.54 10.93 -5.72
N ILE A 44 -8.73 10.63 -5.19
CA ILE A 44 -9.69 9.72 -5.83
C ILE A 44 -10.28 10.44 -7.05
N SER A 45 -10.10 9.85 -8.22
CA SER A 45 -10.61 10.38 -9.48
C SER A 45 -12.04 9.90 -9.72
N THR A 46 -12.88 10.76 -10.32
CA THR A 46 -14.18 10.37 -10.88
C THR A 46 -14.14 10.48 -12.40
N PHE A 47 -14.84 9.59 -13.10
CA PHE A 47 -14.81 9.50 -14.55
C PHE A 47 -16.20 9.72 -15.17
N THR A 48 -16.22 10.30 -16.36
CA THR A 48 -17.42 10.36 -17.18
C THR A 48 -17.66 9.05 -17.91
N GLU A 49 -18.92 8.73 -18.25
CA GLU A 49 -19.25 7.58 -19.10
C GLU A 49 -18.43 7.58 -20.40
N LYS A 50 -18.25 8.75 -21.02
CA LYS A 50 -17.44 8.89 -22.24
C LYS A 50 -15.98 8.47 -22.03
N GLU A 51 -15.37 8.82 -20.91
CA GLU A 51 -13.98 8.43 -20.60
C GLU A 51 -13.87 6.92 -20.36
N LEU A 52 -14.84 6.33 -19.66
CA LEU A 52 -14.88 4.89 -19.39
C LEU A 52 -15.06 4.08 -20.67
N LEU A 53 -16.01 4.48 -21.53
CA LEU A 53 -16.24 3.82 -22.83
C LEU A 53 -15.03 3.99 -23.77
N ALA A 54 -14.34 5.14 -23.74
CA ALA A 54 -13.12 5.37 -24.51
C ALA A 54 -11.95 4.47 -24.05
N ASP A 55 -11.91 4.11 -22.76
CA ASP A 55 -10.96 3.14 -22.21
C ASP A 55 -11.43 1.68 -22.39
N GLY A 56 -12.61 1.44 -22.97
CA GLY A 56 -13.12 0.11 -23.30
C GLY A 56 -13.88 -0.59 -22.18
N ALA A 57 -14.48 0.17 -21.25
CA ALA A 57 -15.44 -0.36 -20.28
C ALA A 57 -16.72 -0.89 -20.96
N ASP A 58 -17.39 -1.86 -20.34
CA ASP A 58 -18.65 -2.42 -20.84
C ASP A 58 -19.80 -1.41 -20.67
N GLU A 59 -20.53 -1.15 -21.74
CA GLU A 59 -21.60 -0.15 -21.77
C GLU A 59 -22.78 -0.51 -20.85
N ALA A 60 -23.09 -1.81 -20.70
CA ALA A 60 -24.15 -2.25 -19.81
C ALA A 60 -23.72 -2.11 -18.34
N GLU A 61 -22.45 -2.41 -18.04
CA GLU A 61 -21.89 -2.22 -16.69
C GLU A 61 -21.85 -0.75 -16.28
N VAL A 62 -21.30 0.13 -17.13
CA VAL A 62 -21.17 1.57 -16.82
C VAL A 62 -22.54 2.23 -16.63
N ARG A 63 -23.58 1.72 -17.28
CA ARG A 63 -24.96 2.21 -17.14
C ARG A 63 -25.77 1.49 -16.07
N ALA A 64 -25.19 0.53 -15.35
CA ALA A 64 -25.88 -0.12 -14.24
C ALA A 64 -26.21 0.95 -13.16
N PRO A 65 -27.41 0.93 -12.55
CA PRO A 65 -27.81 1.94 -11.56
C PRO A 65 -26.87 2.07 -10.36
N ALA A 66 -26.17 0.99 -10.00
CA ALA A 66 -25.22 0.95 -8.88
C ALA A 66 -23.76 1.16 -9.31
N TYR A 67 -23.49 1.57 -10.55
CA TYR A 67 -22.13 1.83 -11.02
C TYR A 67 -21.58 3.12 -10.40
N VAL A 68 -20.40 3.02 -9.79
CA VAL A 68 -19.68 4.13 -9.18
C VAL A 68 -18.40 4.38 -10.00
N PRO A 69 -18.31 5.51 -10.74
CA PRO A 69 -17.19 5.77 -11.65
C PRO A 69 -15.99 6.39 -10.91
N ALA A 70 -15.50 5.76 -9.84
CA ALA A 70 -14.46 6.31 -8.98
C ALA A 70 -13.29 5.35 -8.75
N GLN A 71 -12.06 5.88 -8.74
CA GLN A 71 -10.83 5.11 -8.51
C GLN A 71 -9.66 5.99 -8.05
N GLY A 72 -8.86 5.50 -7.10
CA GLY A 72 -7.51 6.01 -6.88
C GLY A 72 -6.55 5.47 -7.95
N ARG A 73 -6.37 6.19 -9.05
CA ARG A 73 -5.58 5.71 -10.20
C ARG A 73 -4.10 6.11 -10.11
N LEU A 74 -3.21 5.20 -10.49
CA LEU A 74 -1.80 5.50 -10.70
C LEU A 74 -1.57 6.03 -12.12
N ALA A 75 -1.03 7.24 -12.25
CA ALA A 75 -0.62 7.79 -13.55
C ALA A 75 0.61 7.06 -14.10
N ASP A 76 0.72 6.94 -15.42
CA ASP A 76 1.89 6.38 -16.12
C ASP A 76 2.30 4.98 -15.65
N ALA A 77 1.33 4.15 -15.26
CA ALA A 77 1.58 2.76 -14.83
C ALA A 77 1.98 1.84 -15.99
N ASP A 78 1.70 2.23 -17.22
CA ASP A 78 2.03 1.51 -18.45
C ASP A 78 3.44 1.83 -18.98
N ARG A 79 4.13 2.81 -18.38
CA ARG A 79 5.46 3.27 -18.82
C ARG A 79 6.59 2.53 -18.10
N PHE A 80 7.68 2.22 -18.82
CA PHE A 80 8.82 1.49 -18.25
C PHE A 80 10.12 1.63 -19.06
N GLU A 81 11.26 1.80 -18.38
CA GLU A 81 12.59 1.79 -19.01
C GLU A 81 13.16 0.38 -19.24
N ALA A 82 12.54 -0.37 -20.15
CA ALA A 82 12.87 -1.77 -20.45
C ALA A 82 14.37 -2.05 -20.66
N ASP A 83 15.04 -1.27 -21.51
CA ASP A 83 16.46 -1.46 -21.83
C ASP A 83 17.38 -1.33 -20.60
N LEU A 84 17.06 -0.41 -19.69
CA LEU A 84 17.86 -0.19 -18.48
C LEU A 84 17.86 -1.43 -17.60
N PHE A 85 16.73 -2.13 -17.56
CA PHE A 85 16.55 -3.37 -16.83
C PHE A 85 16.78 -4.62 -17.70
N GLY A 86 17.25 -4.47 -18.94
CA GLY A 86 17.57 -5.59 -19.83
C GLY A 86 16.37 -6.43 -20.25
N PHE A 87 15.20 -5.81 -20.47
CA PHE A 87 14.05 -6.43 -21.13
C PHE A 87 14.00 -6.00 -22.59
N SER A 88 13.69 -6.94 -23.49
CA SER A 88 13.31 -6.62 -24.86
C SER A 88 11.94 -5.94 -24.91
N GLY A 89 11.62 -5.25 -26.02
CA GLY A 89 10.30 -4.61 -26.18
C GLY A 89 9.13 -5.61 -26.08
N SER A 90 9.28 -6.83 -26.59
CA SER A 90 8.26 -7.88 -26.48
C SER A 90 8.09 -8.39 -25.05
N GLU A 91 9.19 -8.56 -24.31
CA GLU A 91 9.11 -8.96 -22.89
C GLU A 91 8.52 -7.84 -22.05
N ALA A 92 8.90 -6.59 -22.30
CA ALA A 92 8.37 -5.43 -21.59
C ALA A 92 6.86 -5.27 -21.80
N ALA A 93 6.35 -5.50 -23.02
CA ALA A 93 4.92 -5.50 -23.31
C ALA A 93 4.14 -6.61 -22.55
N ALA A 94 4.75 -7.79 -22.40
CA ALA A 94 4.17 -8.92 -21.67
C ALA A 94 4.41 -8.88 -20.15
N LEU A 95 5.39 -8.11 -19.68
CA LEU A 95 5.70 -7.93 -18.27
C LEU A 95 4.55 -7.18 -17.60
N ASP A 96 4.02 -7.67 -16.49
CA ASP A 96 2.89 -7.01 -15.83
C ASP A 96 3.29 -5.59 -15.32
N PRO A 97 2.43 -4.56 -15.48
CA PRO A 97 2.68 -3.20 -15.02
C PRO A 97 3.17 -3.08 -13.56
N GLN A 98 2.73 -3.96 -12.67
CA GLN A 98 3.19 -4.00 -11.29
C GLN A 98 4.67 -4.33 -11.18
N HIS A 99 5.18 -5.28 -11.98
CA HIS A 99 6.61 -5.62 -11.99
C HIS A 99 7.45 -4.44 -12.47
N ARG A 100 6.98 -3.76 -13.53
CA ARG A 100 7.65 -2.59 -14.12
C ARG A 100 7.81 -1.47 -13.10
N VAL A 101 6.69 -1.04 -12.53
CA VAL A 101 6.63 0.08 -11.59
C VAL A 101 7.36 -0.25 -10.28
N LEU A 102 7.24 -1.49 -9.79
CA LEU A 102 7.93 -1.93 -8.58
C LEU A 102 9.46 -1.94 -8.77
N LEU A 103 9.96 -2.35 -9.93
CA LEU A 103 11.39 -2.39 -10.22
C LEU A 103 12.02 -0.98 -10.28
N GLU A 104 11.35 -0.03 -10.92
CA GLU A 104 11.75 1.39 -10.92
C GLU A 104 11.68 2.01 -9.51
N THR A 105 10.69 1.59 -8.71
CA THR A 105 10.53 2.07 -7.33
C THR A 105 11.63 1.53 -6.43
N ALA A 106 12.01 0.25 -6.57
CA ALA A 106 13.13 -0.36 -5.85
C ALA A 106 14.47 0.31 -6.18
N TRP A 107 14.72 0.61 -7.47
CA TRP A 107 15.87 1.40 -7.89
C TRP A 107 15.90 2.77 -7.20
N SER A 108 14.77 3.48 -7.23
CA SER A 108 14.66 4.82 -6.64
C SER A 108 14.85 4.81 -5.13
N ALA A 109 14.35 3.78 -4.43
CA ALA A 109 14.51 3.64 -2.99
C ALA A 109 15.98 3.43 -2.59
N LEU A 110 16.73 2.62 -3.35
CA LEU A 110 18.18 2.45 -3.16
C LEU A 110 18.94 3.76 -3.39
N GLU A 111 18.60 4.51 -4.44
CA GLU A 111 19.20 5.82 -4.69
C GLU A 111 18.86 6.86 -3.61
N ASP A 112 17.65 6.84 -3.05
CA ASP A 112 17.25 7.67 -1.91
C ASP A 112 18.08 7.33 -0.66
N ALA A 113 18.36 6.03 -0.44
CA ALA A 113 19.28 5.57 0.61
C ALA A 113 20.77 5.92 0.35
N GLY A 114 21.11 6.39 -0.85
CA GLY A 114 22.48 6.68 -1.25
C GLY A 114 23.29 5.43 -1.63
N TYR A 115 22.62 4.34 -2.02
CA TYR A 115 23.23 3.13 -2.57
C TYR A 115 23.04 3.08 -4.08
N ALA A 116 24.11 2.76 -4.81
CA ALA A 116 24.01 2.55 -6.25
C ALA A 116 23.23 1.26 -6.52
N PRO A 117 22.11 1.27 -7.25
CA PRO A 117 21.22 0.09 -7.33
C PRO A 117 21.87 -1.19 -7.87
N LEU A 118 22.81 -1.09 -8.81
CA LEU A 118 23.55 -2.23 -9.36
C LEU A 118 24.79 -2.64 -8.54
N ASN A 119 25.11 -1.87 -7.52
CA ASN A 119 26.21 -2.12 -6.57
C ASN A 119 25.69 -1.93 -5.14
N ALA A 120 24.46 -2.40 -4.89
CA ALA A 120 23.85 -2.35 -3.57
C ALA A 120 24.69 -3.17 -2.57
N PRO A 121 24.51 -2.96 -1.24
CA PRO A 121 25.18 -3.76 -0.24
C PRO A 121 25.01 -5.27 -0.48
N ARG A 122 26.05 -6.04 -0.15
CA ARG A 122 25.95 -7.51 -0.14
C ARG A 122 24.88 -7.96 0.84
N HIS A 123 24.34 -9.15 0.60
CA HIS A 123 23.27 -9.73 1.41
C HIS A 123 22.06 -8.79 1.51
N THR A 124 21.69 -8.15 0.40
CA THR A 124 20.45 -7.35 0.33
C THR A 124 19.26 -8.27 0.06
N GLY A 125 18.35 -8.39 1.02
CA GLY A 125 17.10 -9.12 0.88
C GLY A 125 16.00 -8.32 0.20
N VAL A 126 14.98 -9.00 -0.34
CA VAL A 126 13.81 -8.42 -1.01
C VAL A 126 12.54 -9.09 -0.50
N TYR A 127 11.65 -8.29 0.09
CA TYR A 127 10.37 -8.72 0.65
C TYR A 127 9.27 -7.82 0.09
N VAL A 128 8.56 -8.28 -0.92
CA VAL A 128 7.53 -7.46 -1.59
C VAL A 128 6.29 -8.30 -1.85
N GLY A 129 5.17 -7.64 -2.13
CA GLY A 129 3.97 -8.33 -2.59
C GLY A 129 3.15 -7.47 -3.55
N GLY A 130 2.14 -8.09 -4.14
CA GLY A 130 1.36 -7.48 -5.20
C GLY A 130 -0.07 -8.01 -5.31
N SER A 131 -0.97 -7.16 -5.78
CA SER A 131 -2.37 -7.50 -6.01
C SER A 131 -2.56 -8.38 -7.27
N PRO A 132 -3.70 -9.10 -7.39
CA PRO A 132 -4.14 -9.61 -8.69
C PRO A 132 -4.32 -8.47 -9.71
N THR A 133 -4.12 -8.76 -10.99
CA THR A 133 -4.24 -7.77 -12.07
C THR A 133 -5.10 -8.29 -13.21
N GLU A 134 -5.76 -7.37 -13.90
CA GLU A 134 -6.41 -7.67 -15.17
C GLU A 134 -5.39 -8.16 -16.22
N HIS A 135 -4.20 -7.57 -16.21
CA HIS A 135 -3.12 -7.89 -17.15
C HIS A 135 -2.74 -9.37 -17.09
N ALA A 136 -2.48 -9.90 -15.89
CA ALA A 136 -2.09 -11.29 -15.71
C ALA A 136 -3.21 -12.27 -16.08
N LEU A 137 -4.48 -11.93 -15.78
CA LEU A 137 -5.64 -12.73 -16.19
C LEU A 137 -5.80 -12.76 -17.72
N ALA A 138 -5.66 -11.62 -18.37
CA ALA A 138 -5.71 -11.52 -19.83
C ALA A 138 -4.55 -12.28 -20.50
N ALA A 139 -3.33 -12.12 -19.98
CA ALA A 139 -2.15 -12.82 -20.50
C ALA A 139 -2.26 -14.34 -20.38
N GLY A 140 -2.73 -14.83 -19.22
CA GLY A 140 -2.90 -16.26 -18.95
C GLY A 140 -3.95 -16.94 -19.84
N THR A 141 -4.84 -16.16 -20.47
CA THR A 141 -5.89 -16.64 -21.37
C THR A 141 -5.65 -16.31 -22.85
N ASP A 142 -4.51 -15.71 -23.20
CA ASP A 142 -4.16 -15.35 -24.57
C ASP A 142 -3.35 -16.48 -25.27
N PRO A 143 -3.96 -17.30 -26.15
CA PRO A 143 -3.26 -18.37 -26.85
C PRO A 143 -2.21 -17.86 -27.84
N ALA A 144 -2.38 -16.65 -28.40
CA ALA A 144 -1.42 -16.07 -29.33
C ALA A 144 -0.16 -15.63 -28.59
N LEU A 145 -0.32 -15.01 -27.41
CA LEU A 145 0.81 -14.66 -26.55
C LEU A 145 1.56 -15.93 -26.11
N ALA A 146 0.84 -16.94 -25.61
CA ALA A 146 1.43 -18.21 -25.22
C ALA A 146 2.15 -18.92 -26.38
N ALA A 147 1.63 -18.87 -27.61
CA ALA A 147 2.30 -19.40 -28.79
C ALA A 147 3.56 -18.60 -29.19
N SER A 148 3.59 -17.29 -28.89
CA SER A 148 4.69 -16.39 -29.28
C SER A 148 5.93 -16.48 -28.38
N ILE A 149 5.74 -16.53 -27.05
CA ILE A 149 6.85 -16.51 -26.08
C ILE A 149 6.87 -17.75 -25.16
N GLY A 150 5.85 -18.61 -25.25
CA GLY A 150 5.71 -19.81 -24.43
C GLY A 150 4.92 -19.57 -23.15
N ALA A 151 4.08 -20.52 -22.75
CA ALA A 151 3.20 -20.40 -21.58
C ALA A 151 3.96 -20.18 -20.26
N LEU A 152 5.12 -20.82 -20.10
CA LEU A 152 5.96 -20.61 -18.92
C LEU A 152 6.49 -19.17 -18.86
N GLN A 153 6.90 -18.61 -20.00
CA GLN A 153 7.41 -17.25 -20.06
C GLN A 153 6.32 -16.23 -19.74
N VAL A 154 5.09 -16.45 -20.23
CA VAL A 154 3.93 -15.63 -19.86
C VAL A 154 3.77 -15.60 -18.35
N ARG A 155 3.72 -16.78 -17.70
CA ARG A 155 3.62 -16.88 -16.24
C ARG A 155 4.76 -16.14 -15.53
N ILE A 156 6.01 -16.30 -15.96
CA ILE A 156 7.17 -15.62 -15.35
C ILE A 156 7.07 -14.08 -15.44
N LEU A 157 6.51 -13.57 -16.53
CA LEU A 157 6.38 -12.14 -16.78
C LEU A 157 5.14 -11.52 -16.11
N THR A 158 4.12 -12.31 -15.77
CA THR A 158 2.85 -11.75 -15.28
C THR A 158 2.47 -12.16 -13.86
N ASP A 159 2.93 -13.32 -13.39
CA ASP A 159 2.56 -13.80 -12.07
C ASP A 159 3.26 -12.98 -10.98
N ARG A 160 2.51 -12.65 -9.92
CA ARG A 160 3.01 -11.93 -8.75
C ARG A 160 4.08 -12.70 -8.00
N GLU A 161 4.15 -14.02 -8.12
CA GLU A 161 5.20 -14.82 -7.45
C GLU A 161 6.63 -14.38 -7.83
N PHE A 162 6.83 -13.81 -9.02
CA PHE A 162 8.14 -13.37 -9.51
C PHE A 162 8.49 -11.91 -9.18
N LEU A 163 7.66 -11.18 -8.41
CA LEU A 163 7.94 -9.78 -8.06
C LEU A 163 9.29 -9.61 -7.36
N ALA A 164 9.54 -10.34 -6.27
CA ALA A 164 10.82 -10.27 -5.56
C ALA A 164 12.00 -10.83 -6.40
N PRO A 165 11.89 -12.02 -7.03
CA PRO A 165 12.96 -12.55 -7.89
C PRO A 165 13.40 -11.62 -9.02
N TRP A 166 12.47 -10.90 -9.67
CA TRP A 166 12.83 -9.96 -10.73
C TRP A 166 13.66 -8.79 -10.20
N ILE A 167 13.33 -8.24 -9.02
CA ILE A 167 14.13 -7.20 -8.38
C ILE A 167 15.52 -7.72 -8.05
N SER A 168 15.61 -8.87 -7.38
CA SER A 168 16.90 -9.48 -7.03
C SER A 168 17.76 -9.74 -8.26
N TYR A 169 17.18 -10.34 -9.31
CA TYR A 169 17.89 -10.67 -10.54
C TYR A 169 18.37 -9.43 -11.29
N ARG A 170 17.51 -8.43 -11.47
CA ARG A 170 17.84 -7.24 -12.27
C ARG A 170 18.75 -6.25 -11.54
N LEU A 171 18.74 -6.24 -10.21
CA LEU A 171 19.59 -5.37 -9.40
C LEU A 171 20.83 -6.09 -8.83
N GLY A 172 20.96 -7.40 -9.04
CA GLY A 172 22.11 -8.19 -8.57
C GLY A 172 22.14 -8.40 -7.06
N LEU A 173 20.97 -8.52 -6.42
CA LEU A 173 20.83 -8.68 -4.97
C LEU A 173 20.87 -10.16 -4.58
N ASP A 174 21.68 -10.51 -3.57
CA ASP A 174 22.02 -11.87 -3.19
C ASP A 174 21.52 -12.30 -1.79
N GLY A 175 20.67 -11.49 -1.15
CA GLY A 175 19.96 -11.87 0.08
C GLY A 175 18.67 -12.66 -0.18
N PRO A 176 17.88 -12.96 0.86
CA PRO A 176 16.60 -13.66 0.72
C PRO A 176 15.64 -12.89 -0.21
N SER A 177 14.95 -13.58 -1.11
CA SER A 177 14.04 -12.96 -2.09
C SER A 177 12.67 -13.62 -2.00
N MET A 178 11.69 -12.90 -1.46
CA MET A 178 10.39 -13.45 -1.09
C MET A 178 9.25 -12.55 -1.57
N THR A 179 8.36 -13.13 -2.35
CA THR A 179 7.04 -12.56 -2.61
C THR A 179 6.09 -12.99 -1.49
N VAL A 180 5.51 -12.02 -0.78
CA VAL A 180 4.60 -12.23 0.36
C VAL A 180 3.18 -11.87 -0.03
N GLN A 181 2.19 -12.60 0.47
CA GLN A 181 0.77 -12.38 0.16
C GLN A 181 -0.10 -12.60 1.40
N THR A 182 -0.66 -11.52 1.92
CA THR A 182 -1.60 -11.50 3.07
C THR A 182 -2.77 -10.53 2.81
N ALA A 183 -3.19 -10.43 1.55
CA ALA A 183 -4.19 -9.47 1.07
C ALA A 183 -3.83 -8.03 1.44
N CYS A 184 -4.76 -7.26 2.03
CA CYS A 184 -4.58 -5.83 2.32
C CYS A 184 -3.42 -5.53 3.31
N SER A 185 -2.94 -6.51 4.08
CA SER A 185 -1.80 -6.37 4.98
C SER A 185 -0.44 -6.74 4.36
N THR A 186 -0.42 -7.16 3.08
CA THR A 186 0.75 -7.68 2.36
C THR A 186 2.03 -6.88 2.55
N SER A 187 2.04 -5.59 2.17
CA SER A 187 3.23 -4.74 2.27
C SER A 187 3.74 -4.57 3.70
N LEU A 188 2.86 -4.54 4.70
CA LEU A 188 3.27 -4.39 6.10
C LEU A 188 3.76 -5.72 6.69
N THR A 189 3.18 -6.86 6.27
CA THR A 189 3.75 -8.18 6.54
C THR A 189 5.16 -8.30 5.92
N ALA A 190 5.35 -7.80 4.71
CA ALA A 190 6.66 -7.81 4.06
C ALA A 190 7.70 -6.97 4.83
N VAL A 191 7.30 -5.81 5.37
CA VAL A 191 8.13 -5.02 6.30
C VAL A 191 8.46 -5.81 7.57
N HIS A 192 7.47 -6.47 8.17
CA HIS A 192 7.71 -7.32 9.35
C HIS A 192 8.76 -8.41 9.06
N LEU A 193 8.62 -9.17 7.97
CA LEU A 193 9.57 -10.23 7.62
C LEU A 193 10.98 -9.67 7.35
N ALA A 194 11.08 -8.52 6.66
CA ALA A 194 12.35 -7.85 6.44
C ALA A 194 13.01 -7.40 7.75
N VAL A 195 12.23 -6.87 8.70
CA VAL A 195 12.71 -6.55 10.06
C VAL A 195 13.25 -7.79 10.76
N GLN A 196 12.49 -8.90 10.75
CA GLN A 196 12.94 -10.15 11.39
C GLN A 196 14.23 -10.68 10.75
N ALA A 197 14.32 -10.70 9.42
CA ALA A 197 15.51 -11.17 8.71
C ALA A 197 16.76 -10.34 9.01
N LEU A 198 16.62 -9.01 9.14
CA LEU A 198 17.72 -8.13 9.53
C LEU A 198 18.19 -8.41 10.96
N LEU A 199 17.26 -8.62 11.90
CA LEU A 199 17.55 -8.88 13.30
C LEU A 199 18.14 -10.28 13.53
N LEU A 200 17.73 -11.27 12.73
CA LEU A 200 18.30 -12.62 12.73
C LEU A 200 19.64 -12.71 11.97
N GLY A 201 20.05 -11.65 11.27
CA GLY A 201 21.29 -11.63 10.49
C GLY A 201 21.23 -12.45 9.19
N GLU A 202 20.03 -12.71 8.65
CA GLU A 202 19.86 -13.35 7.34
C GLU A 202 20.21 -12.40 6.18
N CYS A 203 20.14 -11.09 6.44
CA CYS A 203 20.55 -10.02 5.54
C CYS A 203 21.09 -8.80 6.32
N ASP A 204 21.81 -7.92 5.63
CA ASP A 204 22.38 -6.68 6.19
C ASP A 204 21.63 -5.43 5.70
N THR A 205 20.88 -5.58 4.63
CA THR A 205 19.99 -4.58 4.03
C THR A 205 18.77 -5.32 3.49
N ALA A 206 17.59 -4.71 3.55
CA ALA A 206 16.38 -5.30 3.00
C ALA A 206 15.54 -4.26 2.27
N LEU A 207 15.03 -4.63 1.08
CA LEU A 207 13.95 -3.93 0.41
C LEU A 207 12.63 -4.51 0.90
N ALA A 208 11.72 -3.66 1.37
CA ALA A 208 10.41 -4.08 1.87
C ALA A 208 9.30 -3.21 1.29
N GLY A 209 8.18 -3.79 0.85
CA GLY A 209 7.08 -2.99 0.33
C GLY A 209 5.99 -3.75 -0.40
N GLY A 210 5.29 -3.07 -1.30
CA GLY A 210 4.27 -3.68 -2.14
C GLY A 210 3.74 -2.77 -3.24
N VAL A 211 3.00 -3.38 -4.15
CA VAL A 211 2.39 -2.73 -5.31
C VAL A 211 0.93 -3.17 -5.48
N SER A 212 0.08 -2.27 -5.92
CA SER A 212 -1.28 -2.57 -6.34
C SER A 212 -1.62 -1.75 -7.57
N ILE A 213 -1.79 -2.42 -8.71
CA ILE A 213 -2.26 -1.82 -9.96
C ILE A 213 -3.24 -2.82 -10.60
N GLY A 214 -4.51 -2.78 -10.16
CA GLY A 214 -5.53 -3.73 -10.65
C GLY A 214 -5.76 -3.63 -12.16
N SER A 215 -5.81 -2.40 -12.69
CA SER A 215 -5.82 -2.10 -14.11
C SER A 215 -5.15 -0.75 -14.38
N VAL A 216 -4.56 -0.59 -15.56
CA VAL A 216 -4.01 0.71 -16.02
C VAL A 216 -5.09 1.62 -16.62
N ARG A 217 -6.23 1.02 -16.99
CA ARG A 217 -7.40 1.69 -17.56
C ARG A 217 -8.16 2.46 -16.48
N ARG A 218 -8.91 3.47 -16.92
CA ARG A 218 -9.94 4.12 -16.11
C ARG A 218 -11.08 3.13 -15.92
N GLN A 219 -11.40 2.85 -14.66
CA GLN A 219 -12.52 1.98 -14.30
C GLN A 219 -13.20 2.49 -13.04
N GLY A 220 -14.50 2.26 -12.94
CA GLY A 220 -15.26 2.33 -11.70
C GLY A 220 -15.45 0.94 -11.10
N TYR A 221 -16.54 0.79 -10.35
CA TYR A 221 -16.98 -0.49 -9.80
C TYR A 221 -18.50 -0.48 -9.63
N VAL A 222 -19.11 -1.67 -9.63
CA VAL A 222 -20.53 -1.82 -9.30
C VAL A 222 -20.66 -1.98 -7.79
N HIS A 223 -21.36 -1.06 -7.14
CA HIS A 223 -21.69 -1.17 -5.72
C HIS A 223 -22.72 -2.29 -5.49
N PHE A 224 -22.51 -3.08 -4.45
CA PHE A 224 -23.49 -4.02 -3.94
C PHE A 224 -23.55 -3.92 -2.41
N GLN A 225 -24.76 -4.02 -1.86
CA GLN A 225 -24.95 -3.98 -0.41
C GLN A 225 -24.27 -5.18 0.25
N GLY A 226 -23.53 -4.94 1.32
CA GLY A 226 -22.70 -5.95 1.99
C GLY A 226 -21.29 -6.10 1.41
N GLY A 227 -20.98 -5.38 0.32
CA GLY A 227 -19.61 -5.25 -0.19
C GLY A 227 -18.77 -4.25 0.61
N ILE A 228 -17.48 -4.19 0.29
CA ILE A 228 -16.53 -3.27 0.95
C ILE A 228 -16.44 -1.91 0.26
N PHE A 229 -16.92 -1.78 -0.97
CA PHE A 229 -16.78 -0.55 -1.75
C PHE A 229 -17.94 0.41 -1.50
N SER A 230 -17.64 1.71 -1.43
CA SER A 230 -18.62 2.72 -1.07
C SER A 230 -19.59 3.01 -2.21
N PRO A 231 -20.85 3.34 -1.91
CA PRO A 231 -21.86 3.65 -2.93
C PRO A 231 -21.62 4.99 -3.66
N ASP A 232 -20.70 5.83 -3.17
CA ASP A 232 -20.53 7.21 -3.65
C ASP A 232 -19.09 7.56 -4.04
N GLY A 233 -18.18 6.58 -4.07
CA GLY A 233 -16.81 6.80 -4.51
C GLY A 233 -15.97 7.58 -3.52
N ARG A 234 -16.32 7.54 -2.22
CA ARG A 234 -15.55 8.17 -1.13
C ARG A 234 -15.20 7.16 -0.04
N CYS A 235 -14.04 7.34 0.58
CA CYS A 235 -13.59 6.55 1.73
C CYS A 235 -13.57 7.47 2.95
N ARG A 236 -14.47 7.26 3.92
CA ARG A 236 -14.64 8.14 5.10
C ARG A 236 -14.31 7.41 6.40
N PRO A 237 -13.02 7.14 6.67
CA PRO A 237 -12.64 6.40 7.87
C PRO A 237 -13.04 7.15 9.14
N PHE A 238 -13.75 6.45 10.02
CA PHE A 238 -14.22 6.94 11.32
C PHE A 238 -15.20 8.12 11.27
N ASP A 239 -15.92 8.26 10.16
CA ASP A 239 -17.03 9.22 10.00
C ASP A 239 -18.39 8.55 10.26
N GLU A 240 -19.39 9.31 10.73
CA GLU A 240 -20.76 8.81 10.88
C GLU A 240 -21.38 8.32 9.55
N LYS A 241 -20.87 8.81 8.41
CA LYS A 241 -21.29 8.40 7.06
C LYS A 241 -20.30 7.44 6.39
N ALA A 242 -19.49 6.72 7.17
CA ALA A 242 -18.66 5.62 6.70
C ALA A 242 -19.54 4.54 6.03
N ALA A 243 -19.36 4.32 4.72
CA ALA A 243 -20.19 3.41 3.92
C ALA A 243 -19.37 2.51 2.97
N GLY A 244 -18.05 2.45 3.15
CA GLY A 244 -17.14 1.65 2.35
C GLY A 244 -15.85 2.39 1.96
N THR A 245 -15.00 1.67 1.24
CA THR A 245 -13.75 2.17 0.68
C THR A 245 -13.84 2.38 -0.84
N VAL A 246 -12.77 2.87 -1.46
CA VAL A 246 -12.66 3.05 -2.92
C VAL A 246 -11.46 2.27 -3.43
N PRO A 247 -11.54 1.54 -4.55
CA PRO A 247 -10.36 0.89 -5.14
C PRO A 247 -9.25 1.91 -5.40
N GLY A 248 -8.06 1.64 -4.87
CA GLY A 248 -6.86 2.45 -5.06
C GLY A 248 -5.72 1.66 -5.69
N SER A 249 -4.81 2.36 -6.35
CA SER A 249 -3.54 1.83 -6.84
C SER A 249 -2.39 2.53 -6.14
N GLY A 250 -1.23 1.89 -6.06
CA GLY A 250 -0.05 2.50 -5.47
C GLY A 250 1.14 1.55 -5.44
N VAL A 251 2.31 2.13 -5.20
CA VAL A 251 3.55 1.37 -4.97
C VAL A 251 4.36 2.07 -3.88
N GLY A 252 4.96 1.30 -2.99
CA GLY A 252 5.88 1.81 -1.99
C GLY A 252 6.96 0.77 -1.67
N VAL A 253 8.22 1.21 -1.62
CA VAL A 253 9.38 0.39 -1.26
C VAL A 253 10.24 1.17 -0.26
N LEU A 254 10.63 0.51 0.83
CA LEU A 254 11.53 0.99 1.86
C LEU A 254 12.85 0.22 1.80
N VAL A 255 13.95 0.91 2.11
CA VAL A 255 15.27 0.31 2.34
C VAL A 255 15.50 0.29 3.85
N LEU A 256 15.69 -0.91 4.39
CA LEU A 256 15.78 -1.18 5.82
C LEU A 256 17.17 -1.70 6.17
N ARG A 257 17.71 -1.28 7.31
CA ARG A 257 18.95 -1.79 7.91
C ARG A 257 18.86 -1.84 9.41
N ARG A 258 19.64 -2.69 10.08
CA ARG A 258 19.80 -2.59 11.54
C ARG A 258 20.26 -1.18 11.89
N LEU A 259 19.65 -0.57 12.91
CA LEU A 259 19.90 0.83 13.26
C LEU A 259 21.38 1.08 13.56
N GLN A 260 22.02 0.18 14.29
CA GLN A 260 23.45 0.28 14.62
C GLN A 260 24.34 0.33 13.36
N ASP A 261 24.03 -0.45 12.34
CA ASP A 261 24.82 -0.52 11.11
C ASP A 261 24.56 0.71 10.24
N ALA A 262 23.30 1.16 10.16
CA ALA A 262 22.94 2.39 9.48
C ALA A 262 23.66 3.61 10.09
N LEU A 263 23.75 3.68 11.41
CA LEU A 263 24.46 4.75 12.11
C LEU A 263 25.98 4.66 11.89
N ALA A 264 26.55 3.45 11.95
CA ALA A 264 27.97 3.21 11.73
C ALA A 264 28.40 3.57 10.29
N ASP A 265 27.58 3.24 9.30
CA ASP A 265 27.85 3.49 7.88
C ASP A 265 27.45 4.91 7.42
N GLY A 266 26.87 5.71 8.31
CA GLY A 266 26.47 7.09 8.00
C GLY A 266 25.28 7.16 7.03
N ASP A 267 24.35 6.22 7.10
CA ASP A 267 23.15 6.16 6.26
C ASP A 267 22.08 7.15 6.70
N PRO A 268 21.31 7.74 5.76
CA PRO A 268 20.33 8.78 6.06
C PRO A 268 19.08 8.18 6.71
N VAL A 269 19.16 7.87 8.01
CA VAL A 269 18.04 7.38 8.81
C VAL A 269 16.88 8.39 8.74
N ARG A 270 15.77 7.96 8.14
CA ARG A 270 14.52 8.70 7.98
C ARG A 270 13.56 8.50 9.15
N ALA A 271 13.55 7.27 9.67
CA ALA A 271 12.78 6.85 10.84
C ALA A 271 13.36 5.56 11.41
N VAL A 272 12.89 5.17 12.59
CA VAL A 272 13.28 3.92 13.26
C VAL A 272 12.04 3.07 13.51
N ILE A 273 12.02 1.86 12.98
CA ILE A 273 11.05 0.83 13.34
C ILE A 273 11.54 0.20 14.65
N ARG A 274 10.76 0.40 15.71
CA ARG A 274 11.07 -0.08 17.07
C ARG A 274 10.55 -1.48 17.34
N GLY A 275 9.37 -1.80 16.79
CA GLY A 275 8.73 -3.09 17.00
C GLY A 275 7.69 -3.36 15.94
N THR A 276 7.44 -4.63 15.68
CA THR A 276 6.43 -5.09 14.70
C THR A 276 5.82 -6.38 15.22
N ALA A 277 4.53 -6.59 14.98
CA ALA A 277 3.86 -7.86 15.28
C ALA A 277 2.86 -8.23 14.18
N VAL A 278 2.62 -9.54 14.04
CA VAL A 278 1.66 -10.12 13.11
C VAL A 278 0.84 -11.16 13.86
N THR A 279 -0.49 -11.04 13.81
CA THR A 279 -1.43 -12.01 14.38
C THR A 279 -2.42 -12.48 13.32
N ASN A 280 -3.22 -13.50 13.64
CA ASN A 280 -4.35 -13.90 12.81
C ASN A 280 -5.60 -14.09 13.66
N ASP A 281 -6.73 -13.59 13.16
CA ASP A 281 -8.03 -13.67 13.84
C ASP A 281 -8.50 -15.12 14.16
N GLY A 282 -8.00 -16.12 13.42
CA GLY A 282 -8.48 -17.49 13.51
C GLY A 282 -9.99 -17.60 13.28
N SER A 283 -10.64 -18.46 14.04
CA SER A 283 -12.11 -18.63 14.00
C SER A 283 -12.86 -17.70 14.98
N GLY A 284 -12.17 -16.79 15.68
CA GLY A 284 -12.75 -15.92 16.71
C GLY A 284 -13.57 -14.74 16.17
N LYS A 285 -14.11 -14.85 14.96
CA LYS A 285 -14.77 -13.78 14.21
C LYS A 285 -16.04 -14.30 13.56
N VAL A 286 -16.99 -13.41 13.33
CA VAL A 286 -18.35 -13.75 12.86
C VAL A 286 -18.41 -14.33 11.43
N GLY A 287 -17.34 -14.20 10.66
CA GLY A 287 -17.21 -14.75 9.30
C GLY A 287 -15.80 -14.57 8.76
N PHE A 288 -15.46 -15.23 7.66
CA PHE A 288 -14.09 -15.24 7.10
C PHE A 288 -13.54 -13.83 6.81
N THR A 289 -14.41 -12.95 6.30
CA THR A 289 -14.09 -11.58 5.89
C THR A 289 -14.21 -10.56 7.01
N ALA A 290 -14.84 -10.91 8.13
CA ALA A 290 -14.99 -10.01 9.27
C ALA A 290 -13.65 -9.84 10.01
N PRO A 291 -13.36 -8.65 10.55
CA PRO A 291 -12.18 -8.46 11.40
C PRO A 291 -12.42 -8.98 12.84
N GLY A 292 -11.36 -9.32 13.56
CA GLY A 292 -11.40 -9.71 14.98
C GLY A 292 -10.82 -8.65 15.92
N VAL A 293 -11.58 -8.24 16.94
CA VAL A 293 -11.13 -7.24 17.95
C VAL A 293 -9.91 -7.75 18.73
N ASP A 294 -9.96 -9.00 19.22
CA ASP A 294 -8.94 -9.53 20.13
C ASP A 294 -7.57 -9.61 19.47
N GLN A 295 -7.51 -10.11 18.24
CA GLN A 295 -6.26 -10.33 17.54
C GLN A 295 -5.69 -9.03 16.95
N GLN A 296 -6.53 -8.04 16.62
CA GLN A 296 -6.05 -6.68 16.35
C GLN A 296 -5.46 -6.02 17.60
N THR A 297 -6.11 -6.16 18.76
CA THR A 297 -5.62 -5.67 20.05
C THR A 297 -4.27 -6.32 20.40
N ALA A 298 -4.14 -7.64 20.18
CA ALA A 298 -2.91 -8.38 20.36
C ALA A 298 -1.80 -7.87 19.43
N ALA A 299 -2.06 -7.70 18.13
CA ALA A 299 -1.06 -7.17 17.19
C ALA A 299 -0.53 -5.79 17.62
N ILE A 300 -1.42 -4.90 18.08
CA ILE A 300 -1.01 -3.59 18.60
C ILE A 300 -0.13 -3.80 19.84
N THR A 301 -0.63 -4.49 20.85
CA THR A 301 0.05 -4.65 22.15
C THR A 301 1.41 -5.35 22.02
N GLU A 302 1.49 -6.40 21.20
CA GLU A 302 2.72 -7.14 20.93
C GLU A 302 3.76 -6.29 20.19
N ALA A 303 3.36 -5.46 19.24
CA ALA A 303 4.29 -4.58 18.53
C ALA A 303 4.88 -3.50 19.46
N TRP A 304 4.08 -2.94 20.37
CA TRP A 304 4.56 -2.01 21.41
C TRP A 304 5.46 -2.72 22.42
N SER A 305 5.10 -3.93 22.84
CA SER A 305 5.95 -4.76 23.71
C SER A 305 7.28 -5.11 23.05
N ALA A 306 7.28 -5.49 21.77
CA ALA A 306 8.49 -5.73 20.98
C ALA A 306 9.35 -4.47 20.82
N ALA A 307 8.73 -3.29 20.87
CA ALA A 307 9.40 -2.00 20.88
C ALA A 307 9.99 -1.61 22.26
N GLY A 308 9.73 -2.38 23.32
CA GLY A 308 10.13 -2.03 24.69
C GLY A 308 9.29 -0.90 25.30
N LEU A 309 8.14 -0.58 24.70
CA LEU A 309 7.34 0.61 25.02
C LEU A 309 5.90 0.24 25.42
N GLU A 310 5.31 1.05 26.30
CA GLU A 310 3.88 0.95 26.60
C GLU A 310 3.07 1.59 25.47
N PRO A 311 1.89 1.05 25.09
CA PRO A 311 1.03 1.65 24.07
C PRO A 311 0.68 3.12 24.33
N SER A 312 0.58 3.56 25.59
CA SER A 312 0.31 4.95 25.97
C SER A 312 1.43 5.95 25.59
N ALA A 313 2.60 5.45 25.17
CA ALA A 313 3.66 6.26 24.57
C ALA A 313 3.29 6.76 23.15
N ALA A 314 2.29 6.16 22.51
CA ALA A 314 1.79 6.58 21.20
C ALA A 314 1.36 8.05 21.19
N GLN A 315 1.68 8.74 20.11
CA GLN A 315 1.20 10.09 19.82
C GLN A 315 0.32 10.12 18.58
N TYR A 316 0.50 9.14 17.69
CA TYR A 316 -0.27 9.00 16.47
C TYR A 316 -0.53 7.53 16.14
N VAL A 317 -1.68 7.24 15.55
CA VAL A 317 -2.01 5.95 14.95
C VAL A 317 -2.49 6.20 13.52
N GLU A 318 -1.74 5.67 12.56
CA GLU A 318 -2.22 5.48 11.20
C GLU A 318 -2.97 4.15 11.15
N ALA A 319 -4.29 4.25 11.15
CA ALA A 319 -5.18 3.10 11.14
C ALA A 319 -5.25 2.44 9.75
N HIS A 320 -5.74 1.21 9.74
CA HIS A 320 -6.23 0.58 8.54
C HIS A 320 -7.39 1.40 7.95
N GLY A 321 -8.39 1.80 8.74
CA GLY A 321 -9.41 2.80 8.45
C GLY A 321 -9.98 2.70 7.04
N THR A 322 -10.86 1.72 6.83
CA THR A 322 -11.45 1.44 5.50
C THR A 322 -12.64 2.30 5.19
N GLY A 323 -13.20 3.02 6.17
CA GLY A 323 -14.46 3.72 5.99
C GLY A 323 -15.65 2.77 5.93
N THR A 324 -15.48 1.51 6.34
CA THR A 324 -16.60 0.55 6.47
C THR A 324 -17.18 0.67 7.88
N GLU A 325 -18.50 0.64 7.97
CA GLU A 325 -19.20 0.83 9.25
C GLU A 325 -18.81 -0.22 10.31
N LEU A 326 -18.69 -1.50 9.92
CA LEU A 326 -18.29 -2.58 10.82
C LEU A 326 -16.77 -2.56 11.09
N GLY A 327 -15.96 -2.39 10.04
CA GLY A 327 -14.50 -2.46 10.15
C GLY A 327 -13.93 -1.34 11.01
N ASP A 328 -14.38 -0.10 10.81
CA ASP A 328 -13.90 1.05 11.57
C ASP A 328 -14.33 0.96 13.05
N ARG A 329 -15.52 0.43 13.35
CA ARG A 329 -15.95 0.18 14.74
C ARG A 329 -15.09 -0.87 15.44
N ILE A 330 -14.79 -1.97 14.76
CA ILE A 330 -13.94 -3.05 15.31
C ILE A 330 -12.52 -2.53 15.53
N GLU A 331 -11.96 -1.80 14.57
CA GLU A 331 -10.62 -1.22 14.70
C GLU A 331 -10.55 -0.20 15.83
N LEU A 332 -11.55 0.67 15.97
CA LEU A 332 -11.60 1.63 17.06
C LEU A 332 -11.72 0.95 18.42
N ALA A 333 -12.51 -0.13 18.52
CA ALA A 333 -12.61 -0.93 19.75
C ALA A 333 -11.27 -1.59 20.11
N ALA A 334 -10.60 -2.21 19.13
CA ALA A 334 -9.31 -2.86 19.34
C ALA A 334 -8.21 -1.86 19.74
N ALA A 335 -8.12 -0.73 19.03
CA ALA A 335 -7.17 0.32 19.36
C ALA A 335 -7.47 0.94 20.72
N SER A 336 -8.73 1.25 21.03
CA SER A 336 -9.10 1.81 22.35
C SER A 336 -8.76 0.85 23.49
N ALA A 337 -8.96 -0.47 23.29
CA ALA A 337 -8.58 -1.49 24.27
C ALA A 337 -7.06 -1.54 24.48
N ALA A 338 -6.28 -1.48 23.40
CA ALA A 338 -4.81 -1.50 23.47
C ALA A 338 -4.24 -0.22 24.12
N PHE A 339 -4.87 0.93 23.93
CA PHE A 339 -4.39 2.24 24.41
C PHE A 339 -5.04 2.72 25.72
N ALA A 340 -5.93 1.94 26.34
CA ALA A 340 -6.70 2.34 27.51
C ALA A 340 -5.85 2.66 28.77
N SER A 341 -4.61 2.17 28.85
CA SER A 341 -3.69 2.36 29.97
C SER A 341 -3.04 3.76 29.99
N GLY A 342 -3.85 4.80 30.11
CA GLY A 342 -3.40 6.19 30.25
C GLY A 342 -4.53 7.20 30.17
N ALA A 343 -5.16 7.51 31.31
CA ALA A 343 -6.37 8.33 31.44
C ALA A 343 -6.23 9.81 30.99
N ASP A 344 -5.11 10.20 30.37
CA ASP A 344 -4.77 11.59 30.00
C ASP A 344 -4.10 11.67 28.61
N THR A 345 -4.33 10.69 27.73
CA THR A 345 -3.65 10.63 26.42
C THR A 345 -4.60 10.95 25.27
N ASP A 346 -4.38 12.10 24.61
CA ASP A 346 -4.97 12.44 23.31
C ASP A 346 -4.05 11.89 22.19
N ILE A 347 -4.32 10.67 21.75
CA ILE A 347 -3.59 10.01 20.66
C ILE A 347 -4.24 10.41 19.34
N ALA A 348 -3.47 11.04 18.44
CA ALA A 348 -3.98 11.42 17.13
C ALA A 348 -4.26 10.17 16.27
N LEU A 349 -5.35 10.20 15.49
CA LEU A 349 -5.78 9.10 14.62
C LEU A 349 -5.96 9.60 13.19
N GLY A 350 -5.60 8.79 12.20
CA GLY A 350 -5.99 9.04 10.82
C GLY A 350 -5.88 7.82 9.92
N SER A 351 -6.27 7.98 8.65
CA SER A 351 -6.07 6.97 7.60
C SER A 351 -5.89 7.65 6.24
N VAL A 352 -4.82 7.25 5.54
CA VAL A 352 -4.49 7.71 4.19
C VAL A 352 -5.48 7.24 3.13
N LYS A 353 -6.31 6.24 3.43
CA LYS A 353 -7.30 5.73 2.47
C LYS A 353 -8.34 6.78 2.10
N SER A 354 -8.58 7.76 2.98
CA SER A 354 -9.39 8.95 2.65
C SER A 354 -8.79 9.77 1.49
N ASN A 355 -7.46 9.85 1.39
CA ASN A 355 -6.77 10.60 0.35
C ASN A 355 -6.65 9.83 -0.97
N ILE A 356 -6.29 8.53 -0.91
CA ILE A 356 -5.85 7.78 -2.10
C ILE A 356 -6.70 6.54 -2.43
N GLY A 357 -7.75 6.27 -1.63
CA GLY A 357 -8.47 4.99 -1.68
C GLY A 357 -7.66 3.85 -1.07
N HIS A 358 -8.18 2.63 -1.20
CA HIS A 358 -7.53 1.43 -0.70
C HIS A 358 -6.58 0.84 -1.74
N ALA A 359 -5.28 1.10 -1.57
CA ALA A 359 -4.21 0.57 -2.41
C ALA A 359 -3.86 -0.92 -2.15
N ASP A 360 -4.84 -1.73 -1.73
CA ASP A 360 -4.75 -3.18 -1.47
C ASP A 360 -3.38 -3.63 -0.91
N ALA A 361 -2.60 -4.42 -1.67
CA ALA A 361 -1.32 -4.97 -1.21
C ALA A 361 -0.28 -3.89 -0.85
N ALA A 362 -0.36 -2.70 -1.43
CA ALA A 362 0.51 -1.54 -1.16
C ALA A 362 0.00 -0.62 -0.03
N ALA A 363 -1.19 -0.88 0.54
CA ALA A 363 -1.81 0.02 1.51
C ALA A 363 -0.96 0.23 2.77
N GLY A 364 -0.32 -0.83 3.28
CA GLY A 364 0.57 -0.75 4.43
C GLY A 364 1.83 0.10 4.17
N ALA A 365 2.47 -0.07 3.01
CA ALA A 365 3.60 0.78 2.63
C ALA A 365 3.18 2.25 2.45
N ALA A 366 2.03 2.53 1.84
CA ALA A 366 1.51 3.90 1.68
C ALA A 366 1.28 4.59 3.04
N ALA A 367 0.70 3.86 3.99
CA ALA A 367 0.45 4.29 5.36
C ALA A 367 1.76 4.53 6.12
N LEU A 368 2.72 3.60 6.06
CA LEU A 368 4.01 3.73 6.73
C LEU A 368 4.82 4.92 6.16
N ILE A 369 4.85 5.09 4.83
CA ILE A 369 5.50 6.21 4.16
C ILE A 369 4.87 7.55 4.58
N LYS A 370 3.53 7.65 4.66
CA LYS A 370 2.84 8.83 5.20
C LYS A 370 3.32 9.14 6.61
N THR A 371 3.32 8.15 7.50
CA THR A 371 3.73 8.33 8.90
C THR A 371 5.18 8.81 9.01
N ILE A 372 6.08 8.25 8.21
CA ILE A 372 7.48 8.69 8.18
C ILE A 372 7.60 10.14 7.69
N LEU A 373 6.90 10.53 6.61
CA LEU A 373 6.89 11.92 6.13
C LEU A 373 6.34 12.89 7.20
N MET A 374 5.30 12.48 7.94
CA MET A 374 4.76 13.26 9.05
C MET A 374 5.76 13.45 10.19
N LEU A 375 6.57 12.43 10.51
CA LEU A 375 7.65 12.53 11.49
C LEU A 375 8.74 13.50 11.01
N GLU A 376 9.16 13.38 9.75
CA GLU A 376 10.21 14.22 9.14
C GLU A 376 9.83 15.70 9.08
N HIS A 377 8.57 15.98 8.77
CA HIS A 377 8.03 17.34 8.70
C HIS A 377 7.40 17.80 10.02
N THR A 378 7.48 16.99 11.07
CA THR A 378 6.92 17.27 12.40
C THR A 378 5.48 17.78 12.34
N THR A 379 4.66 17.20 11.46
CA THR A 379 3.32 17.70 11.11
C THR A 379 2.34 16.54 10.98
N LEU A 380 1.19 16.63 11.65
CA LEU A 380 0.06 15.72 11.49
C LEU A 380 -0.76 16.11 10.27
N ALA A 381 -0.91 15.20 9.31
CA ALA A 381 -1.73 15.40 8.11
C ALA A 381 -3.22 15.05 8.37
N PRO A 382 -4.18 15.77 7.74
CA PRO A 382 -5.60 15.51 7.91
C PRO A 382 -6.05 14.19 7.25
N THR A 383 -7.02 13.54 7.88
CA THR A 383 -7.96 12.63 7.24
C THR A 383 -9.02 13.47 6.54
N VAL A 384 -9.23 13.24 5.24
CA VAL A 384 -10.09 14.08 4.39
C VAL A 384 -11.52 13.52 4.30
N ASP A 385 -12.44 14.33 3.77
CA ASP A 385 -13.86 13.99 3.58
C ASP A 385 -14.64 13.63 4.87
N VAL A 386 -14.09 13.95 6.04
CA VAL A 386 -14.76 13.81 7.34
C VAL A 386 -15.80 14.91 7.51
N THR A 387 -17.06 14.51 7.67
CA THR A 387 -18.19 15.38 8.00
C THR A 387 -18.42 15.47 9.51
N SER A 388 -18.46 14.32 10.19
CA SER A 388 -18.72 14.18 11.62
C SER A 388 -18.05 12.90 12.12
N PRO A 389 -17.08 12.98 13.04
CA PRO A 389 -16.46 11.77 13.61
C PRO A 389 -17.47 10.90 14.34
N VAL A 390 -17.29 9.58 14.30
CA VAL A 390 -18.15 8.63 15.04
C VAL A 390 -18.18 8.93 16.54
N ALA A 391 -19.36 8.83 17.17
CA ALA A 391 -19.56 9.12 18.59
C ALA A 391 -18.63 8.31 19.52
N ALA A 392 -18.26 7.09 19.15
CA ALA A 392 -17.35 6.23 19.90
C ALA A 392 -15.94 6.85 20.12
N LEU A 393 -15.53 7.85 19.33
CA LEU A 393 -14.29 8.59 19.56
C LEU A 393 -14.34 9.54 20.76
N GLN A 394 -15.54 9.92 21.23
CA GLN A 394 -15.69 10.85 22.37
C GLN A 394 -15.15 10.24 23.67
N ASP A 395 -15.39 8.94 23.87
CA ASP A 395 -14.96 8.19 25.07
C ASP A 395 -13.65 7.41 24.85
N SER A 396 -13.03 7.54 23.68
CA SER A 396 -11.77 6.89 23.32
C SER A 396 -10.56 7.76 23.69
N PRO A 397 -9.34 7.20 23.89
CA PRO A 397 -8.10 7.99 23.90
C PRO A 397 -7.74 8.56 22.51
N LEU A 398 -8.44 8.14 21.46
CA LEU A 398 -8.12 8.50 20.08
C LEU A 398 -8.85 9.78 19.63
N ARG A 399 -8.16 10.60 18.82
CA ARG A 399 -8.68 11.86 18.25
C ARG A 399 -8.41 11.92 16.76
N LEU A 400 -9.47 11.89 15.95
CA LEU A 400 -9.35 11.97 14.49
C LEU A 400 -8.75 13.32 14.08
N VAL A 401 -7.67 13.28 13.29
CA VAL A 401 -7.04 14.48 12.73
C VAL A 401 -7.78 14.88 11.47
N THR A 402 -8.45 16.02 11.47
CA THR A 402 -9.20 16.57 10.32
C THR A 402 -8.57 17.84 9.73
N GLN A 403 -7.53 18.36 10.37
CA GLN A 403 -6.78 19.52 9.92
C GLN A 403 -5.28 19.30 10.10
N ALA A 404 -4.49 19.82 9.17
CA ALA A 404 -3.04 19.82 9.30
C ALA A 404 -2.62 20.64 10.51
N ARG A 405 -1.76 20.08 11.36
CA ARG A 405 -1.23 20.77 12.55
C ARG A 405 0.15 20.28 12.90
N GLU A 406 0.92 21.09 13.62
CA GLU A 406 2.20 20.67 14.17
C GLU A 406 2.05 19.38 15.00
N TRP A 407 2.99 18.45 14.85
CA TRP A 407 3.09 17.26 15.69
C TRP A 407 3.93 17.63 16.92
N PRO A 408 3.31 17.79 18.11
CA PRO A 408 4.04 18.23 19.29
C PRO A 408 5.04 17.17 19.75
N GLY A 409 6.26 17.60 20.07
CA GLY A 409 7.22 16.75 20.78
C GLY A 409 6.84 16.59 22.25
N ARG A 410 7.28 15.50 22.88
CA ARG A 410 7.17 15.30 24.33
C ARG A 410 8.57 15.35 24.95
N PRO A 411 8.81 16.10 26.04
CA PRO A 411 10.12 16.14 26.68
C PRO A 411 10.61 14.73 27.04
N GLY A 412 11.82 14.38 26.61
CA GLY A 412 12.43 13.08 26.90
C GLY A 412 11.85 11.89 26.12
N LEU A 413 10.89 12.09 25.21
CA LEU A 413 10.30 11.03 24.41
C LEU A 413 10.27 11.42 22.92
N PRO A 414 10.87 10.63 22.02
CA PRO A 414 10.76 10.88 20.60
C PRO A 414 9.30 10.77 20.14
N ARG A 415 8.98 11.39 19.00
CA ARG A 415 7.68 11.16 18.35
C ARG A 415 7.54 9.69 17.97
N LEU A 416 6.43 9.09 18.40
CA LEU A 416 6.14 7.67 18.25
C LEU A 416 4.75 7.50 17.64
N ALA A 417 4.66 6.59 16.68
CA ALA A 417 3.42 6.26 16.02
C ALA A 417 3.25 4.76 15.80
N GLY A 418 1.99 4.32 15.83
CA GLY A 418 1.58 3.01 15.36
C GLY A 418 1.05 3.07 13.93
N VAL A 419 1.33 2.04 13.12
CA VAL A 419 0.74 1.86 11.79
C VAL A 419 0.10 0.48 11.73
N THR A 420 -1.21 0.45 11.46
CA THR A 420 -2.00 -0.79 11.40
C THR A 420 -2.35 -1.14 9.95
N SER A 421 -2.23 -2.42 9.59
CA SER A 421 -2.87 -2.95 8.38
C SER A 421 -3.52 -4.30 8.65
N VAL A 422 -4.77 -4.45 8.20
CA VAL A 422 -5.61 -5.63 8.41
C VAL A 422 -5.92 -6.26 7.05
N GLY A 423 -5.61 -7.53 6.88
CA GLY A 423 -5.91 -8.29 5.67
C GLY A 423 -7.24 -9.02 5.78
N ILE A 424 -8.01 -9.07 4.68
CA ILE A 424 -9.13 -10.01 4.57
C ILE A 424 -8.60 -11.44 4.81
N GLY A 425 -9.37 -12.27 5.53
CA GLY A 425 -8.89 -13.54 6.06
C GLY A 425 -8.28 -13.44 7.46
N GLY A 426 -7.96 -12.23 7.94
CA GLY A 426 -7.72 -11.92 9.36
C GLY A 426 -6.26 -11.75 9.76
N THR A 427 -5.33 -11.60 8.81
CA THR A 427 -3.91 -11.31 9.14
C THR A 427 -3.76 -9.84 9.51
N ASN A 428 -3.51 -9.57 10.79
CA ASN A 428 -3.34 -8.23 11.34
C ASN A 428 -1.85 -7.93 11.51
N VAL A 429 -1.43 -6.71 11.16
CA VAL A 429 -0.05 -6.25 11.30
C VAL A 429 -0.04 -4.89 11.97
N HIS A 430 0.82 -4.71 12.98
CA HIS A 430 1.10 -3.42 13.58
C HIS A 430 2.61 -3.13 13.58
N VAL A 431 2.98 -1.89 13.27
CA VAL A 431 4.37 -1.41 13.25
C VAL A 431 4.48 -0.18 14.12
N VAL A 432 5.42 -0.18 15.07
CA VAL A 432 5.77 0.97 15.90
C VAL A 432 6.96 1.69 15.24
N VAL A 433 6.75 2.94 14.87
CA VAL A 433 7.74 3.79 14.22
C VAL A 433 8.04 5.03 15.06
N GLN A 434 9.31 5.40 15.08
CA GLN A 434 9.86 6.52 15.84
C GLN A 434 10.54 7.51 14.88
N GLU A 435 10.52 8.81 15.22
CA GLU A 435 11.36 9.80 14.52
C GLU A 435 12.84 9.42 14.55
N ALA A 436 13.56 9.82 13.49
CA ALA A 436 14.99 9.56 13.38
C ALA A 436 15.79 10.23 14.51
N PRO A 437 16.88 9.61 15.00
CA PRO A 437 17.76 10.24 15.97
C PRO A 437 18.40 11.51 15.36
N GLU A 438 18.63 12.53 16.20
CA GLU A 438 19.28 13.76 15.77
C GLU A 438 20.64 13.46 15.13
N ARG A 439 20.77 13.80 13.85
CA ARG A 439 22.04 13.76 13.13
C ARG A 439 22.87 14.99 13.49
N ARG A 440 23.91 14.80 14.31
CA ARG A 440 24.93 15.85 14.51
C ARG A 440 25.51 16.26 13.15
N SER A 441 25.53 17.56 12.88
CA SER A 441 26.21 18.10 11.71
C SER A 441 27.72 17.91 11.86
N PRO A 442 28.42 17.36 10.86
CA PRO A 442 29.88 17.33 10.87
C PRO A 442 30.43 18.75 11.03
N ALA A 443 31.58 18.90 11.69
CA ALA A 443 32.28 20.17 11.70
C ALA A 443 32.59 20.59 10.26
N SER A 444 32.17 21.80 9.86
CA SER A 444 32.40 22.30 8.51
C SER A 444 33.91 22.35 8.23
N ALA A 445 34.37 21.53 7.29
CA ALA A 445 35.70 21.70 6.72
C ALA A 445 35.76 23.02 5.93
N ALA A 446 36.97 23.53 5.69
CA ALA A 446 37.15 24.70 4.83
C ALA A 446 36.65 24.39 3.40
N PRO A 447 35.96 25.34 2.72
CA PRO A 447 35.48 25.15 1.36
C PRO A 447 36.61 24.72 0.43
N ARG A 448 36.48 23.54 -0.19
CA ARG A 448 37.39 23.04 -1.22
C ARG A 448 36.58 22.66 -2.46
N PRO A 449 37.05 22.98 -3.68
CA PRO A 449 36.40 22.53 -4.90
C PRO A 449 36.29 21.01 -4.94
N VAL A 450 35.09 20.50 -5.21
CA VAL A 450 34.82 19.07 -5.40
C VAL A 450 34.09 18.83 -6.72
N VAL A 451 34.40 17.72 -7.37
CA VAL A 451 33.68 17.24 -8.56
C VAL A 451 32.38 16.56 -8.13
N LEU A 452 31.26 17.00 -8.70
CA LEU A 452 29.97 16.34 -8.62
C LEU A 452 29.73 15.60 -9.96
N PRO A 453 29.83 14.27 -10.02
CA PRO A 453 29.52 13.52 -11.23
C PRO A 453 28.01 13.36 -11.41
N LEU A 454 27.55 13.49 -12.65
CA LEU A 454 26.18 13.22 -13.07
C LEU A 454 26.19 12.28 -14.26
N SER A 455 25.19 11.43 -14.35
CA SER A 455 24.93 10.64 -15.55
C SER A 455 23.46 10.31 -15.73
N ALA A 456 23.06 10.10 -16.98
CA ALA A 456 21.76 9.58 -17.34
C ALA A 456 21.81 8.75 -18.63
N ARG A 457 20.70 8.10 -19.00
CA ARG A 457 20.58 7.41 -20.29
C ARG A 457 20.51 8.38 -21.47
N THR A 458 19.86 9.52 -21.30
CA THR A 458 19.60 10.50 -22.36
C THR A 458 19.99 11.92 -21.93
N LYS A 459 20.16 12.82 -22.91
CA LYS A 459 20.47 14.24 -22.63
C LYS A 459 19.32 14.95 -21.90
N SER A 460 18.07 14.63 -22.23
CA SER A 460 16.90 15.20 -21.55
C SER A 460 16.83 14.75 -20.10
N GLN A 461 17.09 13.47 -19.82
CA GLN A 461 17.14 12.98 -18.44
C GLN A 461 18.32 13.56 -17.66
N LEU A 462 19.48 13.74 -18.29
CA LEU A 462 20.61 14.43 -17.64
C LEU A 462 20.24 15.86 -17.23
N ALA A 463 19.51 16.59 -18.08
CA ALA A 463 19.01 17.91 -17.75
C ALA A 463 18.03 17.88 -16.56
N LEU A 464 17.14 16.87 -16.50
CA LEU A 464 16.23 16.67 -15.37
C LEU A 464 16.96 16.31 -14.08
N VAL A 465 18.00 15.45 -14.13
CA VAL A 465 18.86 15.15 -12.97
C VAL A 465 19.51 16.43 -12.46
N ALA A 466 20.08 17.24 -13.36
CA ALA A 466 20.73 18.50 -13.00
C ALA A 466 19.74 19.50 -12.39
N ASP A 467 18.55 19.66 -12.96
CA ASP A 467 17.50 20.55 -12.43
C ASP A 467 17.00 20.10 -11.04
N ARG A 468 16.68 18.80 -10.87
CA ARG A 468 16.23 18.25 -9.58
C ARG A 468 17.29 18.44 -8.50
N LEU A 469 18.56 18.16 -8.83
CA LEU A 469 19.67 18.36 -7.89
C LEU A 469 19.88 19.85 -7.59
N ALA A 470 19.82 20.73 -8.59
CA ALA A 470 19.91 22.17 -8.39
C ALA A 470 18.84 22.68 -7.42
N ARG A 471 17.59 22.23 -7.58
CA ARG A 471 16.47 22.55 -6.68
C ARG A 471 16.72 22.05 -5.26
N ARG A 472 17.19 20.81 -5.09
CA ARG A 472 17.52 20.26 -3.74
C ARG A 472 18.59 21.08 -3.02
N LEU A 473 19.53 21.68 -3.77
CA LEU A 473 20.63 22.48 -3.24
C LEU A 473 20.33 23.98 -3.15
N ARG A 474 19.15 24.43 -3.58
CA ARG A 474 18.82 25.86 -3.68
C ARG A 474 18.67 26.51 -2.30
N ASP A 475 18.01 25.83 -1.37
CA ASP A 475 17.71 26.34 -0.04
C ASP A 475 18.84 25.98 0.92
N ALA A 476 19.75 26.94 1.16
CA ALA A 476 21.00 26.72 1.90
C ALA A 476 20.79 26.27 3.36
N ASP A 477 19.65 26.59 3.97
CA ASP A 477 19.38 26.31 5.39
C ASP A 477 19.05 24.83 5.65
N ASP A 478 18.57 24.09 4.64
CA ASP A 478 18.29 22.64 4.69
C ASP A 478 19.12 21.84 3.65
N ALA A 479 20.04 22.50 2.94
CA ALA A 479 20.87 21.82 1.98
C ALA A 479 21.94 20.95 2.67
N PRO A 480 22.16 19.70 2.23
CA PRO A 480 23.26 18.90 2.72
C PRO A 480 24.60 19.56 2.38
N CYS A 481 25.61 19.30 3.21
CA CYS A 481 26.94 19.82 2.93
C CYS A 481 27.47 19.25 1.61
N LEU A 482 28.27 20.05 0.89
CA LEU A 482 28.70 19.70 -0.46
C LEU A 482 29.56 18.41 -0.51
N ALA A 483 30.31 18.12 0.56
CA ALA A 483 31.10 16.90 0.65
C ALA A 483 30.21 15.64 0.71
N ASP A 484 29.09 15.69 1.46
CA ASP A 484 28.12 14.58 1.52
C ASP A 484 27.40 14.41 0.18
N VAL A 485 27.07 15.51 -0.51
CA VAL A 485 26.49 15.48 -1.86
C VAL A 485 27.46 14.81 -2.83
N ALA A 486 28.73 15.23 -2.84
CA ALA A 486 29.76 14.66 -3.68
C ALA A 486 29.96 13.17 -3.36
N HIS A 487 30.04 12.80 -2.08
CA HIS A 487 30.17 11.41 -1.65
C HIS A 487 29.01 10.57 -2.19
N THR A 488 27.77 11.00 -1.97
CA THR A 488 26.57 10.27 -2.40
C THR A 488 26.50 10.12 -3.92
N LEU A 489 26.83 11.15 -4.69
CA LEU A 489 26.84 11.06 -6.16
C LEU A 489 27.94 10.13 -6.68
N ARG A 490 29.09 10.05 -6.00
CA ARG A 490 30.24 9.24 -6.41
C ARG A 490 30.08 7.75 -6.10
N THR A 491 29.37 7.41 -5.02
CA THR A 491 29.26 6.02 -4.53
C THR A 491 27.84 5.46 -4.62
N GLY A 492 26.83 6.33 -4.64
CA GLY A 492 25.41 5.99 -4.54
C GLY A 492 24.64 6.08 -5.85
N ARG A 493 25.31 6.21 -7.00
CA ARG A 493 24.67 6.33 -8.33
C ARG A 493 25.36 5.42 -9.34
N VAL A 494 24.59 4.93 -10.30
CA VAL A 494 25.09 4.11 -11.41
C VAL A 494 25.58 5.02 -12.53
N GLY A 495 26.80 4.76 -13.01
CA GLY A 495 27.36 5.49 -14.14
C GLY A 495 26.67 5.12 -15.46
N MET A 496 25.97 6.08 -16.06
CA MET A 496 25.23 5.90 -17.32
C MET A 496 25.94 6.56 -18.53
N PRO A 497 25.53 6.28 -19.78
CA PRO A 497 26.26 6.72 -20.98
C PRO A 497 26.35 8.24 -21.19
N VAL A 498 25.33 9.01 -20.81
CA VAL A 498 25.35 10.48 -20.96
C VAL A 498 25.85 11.09 -19.66
N ARG A 499 27.11 11.53 -19.66
CA ARG A 499 27.82 11.99 -18.46
C ARG A 499 28.06 13.50 -18.48
N ALA A 500 28.00 14.10 -17.30
CA ALA A 500 28.42 15.48 -17.03
C ALA A 500 29.06 15.56 -15.64
N TYR A 501 29.72 16.68 -15.36
CA TYR A 501 30.13 17.02 -14.01
C TYR A 501 30.09 18.53 -13.80
N VAL A 502 30.06 18.95 -12.53
CA VAL A 502 30.30 20.33 -12.12
C VAL A 502 31.39 20.34 -11.05
N VAL A 503 32.18 21.42 -10.98
CA VAL A 503 33.16 21.63 -9.92
C VAL A 503 32.70 22.80 -9.06
N ALA A 504 32.52 22.60 -7.76
CA ALA A 504 32.06 23.68 -6.89
C ALA A 504 32.76 23.64 -5.52
N ALA A 505 32.96 24.80 -4.91
CA ALA A 505 33.48 24.92 -3.55
C ALA A 505 32.39 25.15 -2.51
N GLY A 506 31.13 25.36 -2.94
CA GLY A 506 29.98 25.55 -2.04
C GLY A 506 28.65 25.15 -2.68
N VAL A 507 27.65 24.92 -1.83
CA VAL A 507 26.31 24.45 -2.23
C VAL A 507 25.62 25.41 -3.21
N ARG A 508 25.71 26.73 -2.97
CA ARG A 508 25.11 27.75 -3.86
C ARG A 508 25.75 27.74 -5.25
N GLU A 509 27.08 27.70 -5.31
CA GLU A 509 27.81 27.60 -6.59
C GLU A 509 27.44 26.31 -7.33
N ALA A 510 27.32 25.18 -6.61
CA ALA A 510 26.86 23.93 -7.20
C ALA A 510 25.45 24.05 -7.78
N SER A 511 24.49 24.63 -7.04
CA SER A 511 23.11 24.85 -7.49
C SER A 511 23.06 25.70 -8.77
N ASP A 512 23.82 26.80 -8.83
CA ASP A 512 23.87 27.69 -10.01
C ASP A 512 24.45 26.97 -11.24
N LYS A 513 25.54 26.22 -11.05
CA LYS A 513 26.19 25.45 -12.13
C LYS A 513 25.33 24.30 -12.64
N LEU A 514 24.60 23.63 -11.74
CA LEU A 514 23.64 22.58 -12.10
C LEU A 514 22.44 23.15 -12.85
N THR A 515 21.97 24.34 -12.47
CA THR A 515 20.92 25.06 -13.21
C THR A 515 21.40 25.38 -14.64
N ALA A 516 22.63 25.89 -14.78
CA ALA A 516 23.22 26.12 -16.10
C ALA A 516 23.36 24.83 -16.92
N LEU A 517 23.75 23.73 -16.27
CA LEU A 517 23.86 22.41 -16.91
C LEU A 517 22.50 21.89 -17.40
N ALA A 518 21.43 22.09 -16.62
CA ALA A 518 20.07 21.74 -17.02
C ALA A 518 19.62 22.49 -18.29
N GLU A 519 20.11 23.73 -18.47
CA GLU A 519 19.89 24.53 -19.69
C GLU A 519 20.85 24.20 -20.84
N GLY A 520 21.72 23.18 -20.67
CA GLY A 520 22.67 22.74 -21.68
C GLY A 520 24.00 23.51 -21.71
N ARG A 521 24.27 24.38 -20.71
CA ARG A 521 25.53 25.11 -20.58
C ARG A 521 26.50 24.33 -19.69
N ARG A 522 27.67 23.97 -20.23
CA ARG A 522 28.71 23.24 -19.48
C ARG A 522 29.45 24.15 -18.51
N ASP A 523 29.95 23.56 -17.43
CA ASP A 523 30.94 24.24 -16.57
C ASP A 523 32.21 24.53 -17.37
N THR A 524 32.84 25.66 -17.09
CA THR A 524 34.11 26.08 -17.73
C THR A 524 35.32 25.61 -16.94
N VAL A 525 35.12 25.21 -15.68
CA VAL A 525 36.18 24.67 -14.83
C VAL A 525 36.47 23.22 -15.21
N THR A 526 37.71 22.95 -15.62
CA THR A 526 38.19 21.60 -15.96
C THR A 526 38.81 20.93 -14.74
N ASP A 527 38.50 19.65 -14.53
CA ASP A 527 39.12 18.79 -13.51
C ASP A 527 39.58 17.46 -14.14
N PRO A 528 40.80 16.96 -13.89
CA PRO A 528 41.29 15.74 -14.54
C PRO A 528 40.41 14.51 -14.35
N LEU A 529 39.81 14.33 -13.16
CA LEU A 529 38.91 13.21 -12.87
C LEU A 529 37.53 13.44 -13.47
N GLY A 530 37.05 14.69 -13.47
CA GLY A 530 35.86 15.08 -14.21
C GLY A 530 35.98 14.77 -15.71
N GLU A 531 37.12 15.10 -16.33
CA GLU A 531 37.38 14.83 -17.74
C GLU A 531 37.47 13.32 -18.04
N ALA A 532 38.05 12.52 -17.14
CA ALA A 532 38.02 11.06 -17.23
C ALA A 532 36.58 10.52 -17.17
N TRP A 533 35.77 11.04 -16.23
CA TRP A 533 34.36 10.71 -16.12
C TRP A 533 33.59 10.99 -17.42
N LEU A 534 33.78 12.16 -18.04
CA LEU A 534 33.14 12.54 -19.31
C LEU A 534 33.49 11.59 -20.46
N ARG A 535 34.70 11.02 -20.47
CA ARG A 535 35.14 10.07 -21.49
C ARG A 535 34.57 8.66 -21.31
N GLY A 536 33.79 8.43 -20.25
CA GLY A 536 33.22 7.12 -19.96
C GLY A 536 34.15 6.23 -19.13
N GLU A 537 35.28 6.76 -18.63
CA GLU A 537 36.20 5.98 -17.81
C GLU A 537 35.60 5.67 -16.43
N GLU A 538 36.00 4.56 -15.83
CA GLU A 538 35.74 4.26 -14.42
C GLU A 538 36.69 5.09 -13.56
N VAL A 539 36.13 5.91 -12.67
CA VAL A 539 36.89 6.88 -11.88
C VAL A 539 36.93 6.46 -10.43
N THR A 540 38.13 6.21 -9.91
CA THR A 540 38.35 6.09 -8.46
C THR A 540 38.43 7.50 -7.86
N TRP A 541 37.34 7.95 -7.27
CA TRP A 541 37.29 9.26 -6.65
C TRP A 541 38.16 9.32 -5.39
N PRO A 542 38.95 10.39 -5.19
CA PRO A 542 39.73 10.55 -3.97
C PRO A 542 38.78 10.67 -2.76
N ALA A 543 39.25 10.16 -1.62
CA ALA A 543 38.58 10.36 -0.34
C ALA A 543 38.40 11.86 -0.08
N LEU A 544 37.23 12.22 0.43
CA LEU A 544 36.93 13.58 0.85
C LEU A 544 37.43 13.79 2.29
N ASP A 545 37.83 15.02 2.61
CA ASP A 545 38.29 15.34 3.96
C ASP A 545 37.14 15.25 4.96
N GLY A 546 37.42 14.65 6.13
CA GLY A 546 36.45 14.52 7.23
C GLY A 546 35.54 13.29 7.12
N ALA A 547 34.65 13.14 8.09
CA ALA A 547 33.62 12.10 8.08
C ALA A 547 32.48 12.51 7.13
N VAL A 548 32.56 12.08 5.88
CA VAL A 548 31.46 12.21 4.91
C VAL A 548 30.43 11.12 5.11
N ARG A 549 29.18 11.43 4.77
CA ARG A 549 28.05 10.51 4.93
C ARG A 549 27.14 10.53 3.71
N ARG A 550 26.25 9.54 3.63
CA ARG A 550 25.18 9.52 2.65
C ARG A 550 24.09 10.52 3.03
N VAL A 551 23.59 11.22 2.02
CA VAL A 551 22.48 12.17 2.13
C VAL A 551 21.44 11.89 1.04
N ARG A 552 20.20 12.24 1.32
CA ARG A 552 19.12 12.08 0.34
C ARG A 552 19.28 13.07 -0.79
N LEU A 553 19.32 12.55 -2.00
CA LEU A 553 19.35 13.29 -3.24
C LEU A 553 18.25 12.75 -4.16
N PRO A 554 17.69 13.57 -5.05
CA PRO A 554 16.66 13.12 -5.98
C PRO A 554 17.07 11.84 -6.73
N ALA A 555 16.12 10.92 -6.84
CA ALA A 555 16.29 9.69 -7.61
C ALA A 555 16.23 9.96 -9.12
N TYR A 556 16.67 8.96 -9.89
CA TYR A 556 16.71 8.97 -11.33
C TYR A 556 15.33 9.30 -11.96
N PRO A 557 15.25 10.27 -12.89
CA PRO A 557 14.01 10.62 -13.57
C PRO A 557 13.72 9.61 -14.70
N PHE A 558 13.11 8.48 -14.34
CA PHE A 558 12.64 7.52 -15.33
C PHE A 558 11.73 8.20 -16.37
N ALA A 559 12.00 7.92 -17.64
CA ALA A 559 11.26 8.47 -18.79
C ALA A 559 10.94 7.35 -19.79
N GLY A 560 10.63 6.16 -19.27
CA GLY A 560 10.32 4.97 -20.03
C GLY A 560 9.20 5.16 -21.03
N GLU A 561 9.19 4.36 -22.09
CA GLU A 561 8.14 4.35 -23.10
C GLU A 561 6.91 3.58 -22.58
N SER A 562 5.74 3.83 -23.16
CA SER A 562 4.54 3.04 -22.86
C SER A 562 4.67 1.65 -23.49
N HIS A 563 4.40 0.62 -22.70
CA HIS A 563 4.33 -0.78 -23.13
C HIS A 563 2.90 -1.33 -23.04
N GLY A 564 1.91 -0.45 -22.79
CA GLY A 564 0.50 -0.80 -22.64
C GLY A 564 0.22 -1.79 -21.50
N ALA A 565 -0.99 -2.36 -21.51
CA ALA A 565 -1.35 -3.51 -20.69
C ALA A 565 -2.36 -4.38 -21.44
N LEU A 566 -2.30 -5.68 -21.21
CA LEU A 566 -3.30 -6.64 -21.69
C LEU A 566 -4.59 -6.48 -20.89
N THR A 567 -5.71 -6.69 -21.57
CA THR A 567 -7.05 -6.56 -21.01
C THR A 567 -7.88 -7.78 -21.37
N LEU A 568 -8.82 -8.16 -20.50
CA LEU A 568 -9.66 -9.32 -20.73
C LEU A 568 -10.50 -9.10 -22.01
N ARG A 569 -10.43 -10.06 -22.94
CA ARG A 569 -11.28 -10.08 -24.14
C ARG A 569 -12.58 -10.81 -23.77
N ARG A 570 -13.73 -10.19 -24.02
CA ARG A 570 -15.02 -10.86 -23.82
C ARG A 570 -15.16 -12.03 -24.80
N PRO A 571 -15.63 -13.21 -24.36
CA PRO A 571 -16.24 -14.17 -25.27
C PRO A 571 -17.42 -13.49 -25.98
N ALA A 572 -17.59 -13.75 -27.29
CA ALA A 572 -18.81 -13.38 -27.98
C ALA A 572 -19.99 -14.07 -27.28
N ALA A 573 -20.95 -13.31 -26.77
CA ALA A 573 -22.07 -13.86 -26.01
C ALA A 573 -23.02 -14.63 -26.94
N GLU A 574 -23.03 -15.97 -26.85
CA GLU A 574 -24.23 -16.76 -27.16
C GLU A 574 -25.01 -16.92 -25.86
N ALA A 575 -25.88 -15.95 -25.57
CA ALA A 575 -26.83 -16.06 -24.47
C ALA A 575 -28.01 -16.93 -24.93
N THR A 576 -28.22 -18.07 -24.27
CA THR A 576 -29.44 -18.86 -24.42
C THR A 576 -30.34 -18.52 -23.24
N GLU A 577 -31.39 -17.74 -23.46
CA GLU A 577 -32.40 -17.41 -22.45
C GLU A 577 -33.27 -18.63 -22.13
N LEU A 578 -33.50 -18.89 -20.84
CA LEU A 578 -34.52 -19.83 -20.36
C LEU A 578 -35.77 -19.06 -19.88
N PRO A 579 -36.99 -19.50 -20.24
CA PRO A 579 -38.22 -18.78 -19.93
C PRO A 579 -38.71 -18.98 -18.48
N SER A 580 -39.42 -17.98 -17.96
CA SER A 580 -39.88 -17.86 -16.57
C SER A 580 -41.36 -18.24 -16.35
N SER A 581 -41.65 -18.50 -15.07
CA SER A 581 -42.92 -18.73 -14.38
C SER A 581 -43.37 -20.20 -14.26
N ALA A 582 -43.55 -20.61 -13.01
CA ALA A 582 -43.51 -21.99 -12.53
C ALA A 582 -44.44 -22.12 -11.27
N PRO A 583 -45.34 -23.12 -11.13
CA PRO A 583 -46.34 -23.23 -10.05
C PRO A 583 -45.77 -23.54 -8.65
N GLU A 584 -46.61 -23.62 -7.60
CA GLU A 584 -46.20 -23.73 -6.17
C GLU A 584 -45.29 -24.93 -5.82
N ASP A 585 -45.45 -26.12 -6.41
CA ASP A 585 -44.51 -27.26 -6.24
C ASP A 585 -43.13 -26.99 -6.87
N GLU A 586 -43.06 -26.01 -7.76
CA GLU A 586 -41.88 -25.58 -8.48
C GLU A 586 -41.18 -24.43 -7.75
N LEU A 587 -41.84 -23.76 -6.79
CA LEU A 587 -41.27 -22.72 -5.92
C LEU A 587 -40.34 -23.32 -4.87
N ASP A 588 -40.79 -24.37 -4.18
CA ASP A 588 -39.95 -25.17 -3.26
C ASP A 588 -38.73 -25.72 -3.99
N ALA A 589 -38.93 -26.28 -5.19
CA ALA A 589 -37.85 -26.79 -6.02
C ALA A 589 -36.89 -25.68 -6.48
N ARG A 590 -37.40 -24.46 -6.72
CA ARG A 590 -36.58 -23.31 -7.14
C ARG A 590 -35.75 -22.75 -6.00
N VAL A 591 -36.33 -22.56 -4.82
CA VAL A 591 -35.59 -22.11 -3.63
C VAL A 591 -34.55 -23.16 -3.24
N ALA A 592 -34.93 -24.44 -3.24
CA ALA A 592 -33.97 -25.53 -3.01
C ALA A 592 -32.84 -25.53 -4.06
N ALA A 593 -33.16 -25.31 -5.35
CA ALA A 593 -32.16 -25.23 -6.40
C ALA A 593 -31.20 -24.03 -6.22
N LEU A 594 -31.71 -22.87 -5.81
CA LEU A 594 -30.88 -21.69 -5.51
C LEU A 594 -29.96 -21.94 -4.31
N VAL A 595 -30.47 -22.60 -3.27
CA VAL A 595 -29.68 -23.02 -2.10
C VAL A 595 -28.61 -24.04 -2.51
N ILE A 596 -28.98 -25.05 -3.31
CA ILE A 596 -28.09 -26.09 -3.82
C ILE A 596 -26.98 -25.49 -4.70
N GLU A 597 -27.33 -24.58 -5.60
CA GLU A 597 -26.39 -23.92 -6.49
C GLU A 597 -25.45 -22.97 -5.71
N ALA A 598 -26.02 -22.15 -4.81
CA ALA A 598 -25.23 -21.20 -4.02
C ALA A 598 -24.23 -21.91 -3.09
N LEU A 599 -24.57 -23.12 -2.63
CA LEU A 599 -23.73 -23.92 -1.73
C LEU A 599 -22.96 -25.04 -2.44
N ASP A 600 -23.01 -25.10 -3.79
CA ASP A 600 -22.39 -26.15 -4.62
C ASP A 600 -22.69 -27.58 -4.11
N LEU A 601 -23.94 -27.82 -3.74
CA LEU A 601 -24.36 -29.10 -3.18
C LEU A 601 -24.53 -30.13 -4.29
N GLY A 602 -23.69 -31.16 -4.28
CA GLY A 602 -23.68 -32.20 -5.31
C GLY A 602 -24.93 -33.10 -5.37
N ASP A 603 -25.78 -33.11 -4.33
CA ASP A 603 -27.09 -33.76 -4.34
C ASP A 603 -28.11 -33.12 -3.37
N ALA A 604 -29.37 -33.53 -3.48
CA ALA A 604 -30.46 -33.07 -2.62
C ALA A 604 -30.45 -33.68 -1.19
N ALA A 605 -29.66 -34.72 -0.91
CA ALA A 605 -29.48 -35.27 0.44
C ALA A 605 -28.66 -34.33 1.34
N ALA A 606 -27.92 -33.38 0.76
CA ALA A 606 -27.25 -32.32 1.49
C ALA A 606 -28.21 -31.29 2.14
N LEU A 607 -29.50 -31.28 1.76
CA LEU A 607 -30.51 -30.38 2.33
C LEU A 607 -30.85 -30.71 3.80
N GLU A 608 -30.47 -31.88 4.29
CA GLU A 608 -30.64 -32.28 5.70
C GLU A 608 -29.52 -31.73 6.61
N ARG A 609 -28.51 -31.03 6.04
CA ARG A 609 -27.45 -30.33 6.80
C ARG A 609 -27.91 -28.93 7.19
N THR A 610 -27.31 -28.38 8.25
CA THR A 610 -27.44 -26.94 8.52
C THR A 610 -26.67 -26.11 7.50
N TYR A 611 -26.98 -24.82 7.41
CA TYR A 611 -26.37 -23.89 6.45
C TYR A 611 -24.81 -23.92 6.49
N PHE A 612 -24.22 -23.91 7.69
CA PHE A 612 -22.76 -23.96 7.85
C PHE A 612 -22.16 -25.36 7.58
N GLU A 613 -22.86 -26.44 7.92
CA GLU A 613 -22.41 -27.81 7.63
C GLU A 613 -22.44 -28.14 6.13
N ALA A 614 -23.28 -27.43 5.39
CA ALA A 614 -23.35 -27.46 3.94
C ALA A 614 -22.25 -26.64 3.26
N GLY A 615 -21.37 -25.97 4.01
CA GLY A 615 -20.31 -25.12 3.47
C GLY A 615 -20.70 -23.66 3.27
N GLY A 616 -21.88 -23.25 3.76
CA GLY A 616 -22.33 -21.86 3.71
C GLY A 616 -21.50 -20.94 4.60
N ASP A 617 -21.32 -19.70 4.16
CA ASP A 617 -20.66 -18.63 4.91
C ASP A 617 -21.45 -17.31 4.80
N SER A 618 -20.99 -16.24 5.46
CA SER A 618 -21.67 -14.96 5.47
C SER A 618 -21.77 -14.31 4.08
N LEU A 619 -20.78 -14.55 3.20
CA LEU A 619 -20.79 -14.00 1.84
C LEU A 619 -21.82 -14.74 0.99
N THR A 620 -21.86 -16.06 1.12
CA THR A 620 -22.83 -16.93 0.45
C THR A 620 -24.23 -16.67 0.97
N ALA A 621 -24.39 -16.26 2.25
CA ALA A 621 -25.69 -15.93 2.84
C ALA A 621 -26.20 -14.60 2.30
N VAL A 622 -25.32 -13.60 2.22
CA VAL A 622 -25.63 -12.29 1.61
C VAL A 622 -25.91 -12.45 0.12
N HIS A 623 -25.13 -13.28 -0.59
CA HIS A 623 -25.31 -13.55 -2.01
C HIS A 623 -26.62 -14.31 -2.27
N LEU A 624 -26.91 -15.35 -1.50
CA LEU A 624 -28.14 -16.12 -1.60
C LEU A 624 -29.36 -15.28 -1.22
N ALA A 625 -29.29 -14.45 -0.17
CA ALA A 625 -30.36 -13.50 0.17
C ALA A 625 -30.57 -12.47 -0.96
N GLY A 626 -29.49 -11.96 -1.54
CA GLY A 626 -29.54 -11.07 -2.70
C GLY A 626 -30.19 -11.74 -3.92
N ARG A 627 -29.80 -12.98 -4.23
CA ARG A 627 -30.41 -13.76 -5.33
C ARG A 627 -31.86 -14.10 -5.06
N LEU A 628 -32.24 -14.45 -3.83
CA LEU A 628 -33.63 -14.71 -3.46
C LEU A 628 -34.48 -13.43 -3.56
N ARG A 629 -33.92 -12.27 -3.26
CA ARG A 629 -34.59 -10.99 -3.50
C ARG A 629 -34.70 -10.68 -4.99
N ASP A 630 -33.62 -10.81 -5.75
CA ASP A 630 -33.55 -10.37 -7.15
C ASP A 630 -34.28 -11.34 -8.10
N GLU A 631 -34.16 -12.66 -7.88
CA GLU A 631 -34.76 -13.71 -8.71
C GLU A 631 -36.15 -14.12 -8.21
N MET A 632 -36.38 -14.11 -6.89
CA MET A 632 -37.61 -14.61 -6.28
C MET A 632 -38.46 -13.52 -5.62
N GLY A 633 -37.96 -12.30 -5.44
CA GLY A 633 -38.68 -11.22 -4.74
C GLY A 633 -39.03 -11.56 -3.30
N VAL A 634 -38.13 -12.23 -2.56
CA VAL A 634 -38.24 -12.52 -1.12
C VAL A 634 -37.10 -11.82 -0.38
N ASP A 635 -37.43 -10.96 0.57
CA ASP A 635 -36.44 -10.39 1.48
C ASP A 635 -36.21 -11.35 2.66
N VAL A 636 -35.13 -12.13 2.56
CA VAL A 636 -34.75 -13.10 3.58
C VAL A 636 -33.79 -12.46 4.58
N PRO A 637 -34.13 -12.38 5.88
CA PRO A 637 -33.22 -11.83 6.88
C PRO A 637 -31.97 -12.72 7.02
N ILE A 638 -30.79 -12.10 7.10
CA ILE A 638 -29.51 -12.83 7.20
C ILE A 638 -29.51 -13.78 8.40
N GLN A 639 -30.20 -13.41 9.48
CA GLN A 639 -30.35 -14.21 10.69
C GLN A 639 -30.92 -15.61 10.42
N LEU A 640 -31.79 -15.78 9.41
CA LEU A 640 -32.36 -17.08 9.06
C LEU A 640 -31.28 -18.10 8.66
N PHE A 641 -30.21 -17.65 7.99
CA PHE A 641 -29.07 -18.49 7.61
C PHE A 641 -28.14 -18.80 8.79
N LEU A 642 -28.26 -18.06 9.90
CA LEU A 642 -27.47 -18.24 11.11
C LEU A 642 -28.17 -19.14 12.14
N GLU A 643 -29.44 -19.48 11.92
CA GLU A 643 -30.19 -20.37 12.79
C GLU A 643 -29.76 -21.84 12.62
N PRO A 644 -29.81 -22.65 13.69
CA PRO A 644 -29.46 -24.06 13.65
C PRO A 644 -30.60 -24.91 13.05
N VAL A 645 -31.08 -24.53 11.86
CA VAL A 645 -32.11 -25.25 11.09
C VAL A 645 -31.48 -25.93 9.87
N THR A 646 -32.10 -27.00 9.39
CA THR A 646 -31.65 -27.67 8.16
C THR A 646 -31.93 -26.79 6.94
N LEU A 647 -31.16 -26.95 5.87
CA LEU A 647 -31.40 -26.24 4.60
C LEU A 647 -32.80 -26.50 4.03
N LYS A 648 -33.36 -27.69 4.31
CA LYS A 648 -34.74 -28.04 3.95
C LYS A 648 -35.76 -27.20 4.72
N GLU A 649 -35.62 -27.10 6.04
CA GLU A 649 -36.49 -26.25 6.87
C GLU A 649 -36.32 -24.77 6.51
N MET A 650 -35.08 -24.34 6.23
CA MET A 650 -34.78 -23.00 5.75
C MET A 650 -35.48 -22.69 4.42
N THR A 651 -35.43 -23.62 3.46
CA THR A 651 -36.12 -23.51 2.16
C THR A 651 -37.62 -23.35 2.37
N THR A 652 -38.23 -24.18 3.22
CA THR A 652 -39.66 -24.08 3.55
C THR A 652 -40.02 -22.73 4.14
N ARG A 653 -39.23 -22.20 5.08
CA ARG A 653 -39.47 -20.87 5.67
C ARG A 653 -39.35 -19.74 4.66
N ILE A 654 -38.39 -19.82 3.74
CA ILE A 654 -38.24 -18.83 2.65
C ILE A 654 -39.46 -18.86 1.72
N VAL A 655 -40.01 -20.05 1.45
CA VAL A 655 -41.21 -20.22 0.65
C VAL A 655 -42.45 -19.68 1.37
N GLU A 656 -42.58 -19.92 2.67
CA GLU A 656 -43.62 -19.32 3.51
C GLU A 656 -43.52 -17.79 3.53
N MET A 657 -42.31 -17.22 3.62
CA MET A 657 -42.08 -15.77 3.51
C MET A 657 -42.55 -15.21 2.15
N LYS A 658 -42.34 -15.95 1.05
CA LYS A 658 -42.82 -15.55 -0.29
C LYS A 658 -44.35 -15.59 -0.38
N GLN A 659 -44.96 -16.66 0.10
CA GLN A 659 -46.39 -16.91 -0.02
C GLN A 659 -47.21 -15.98 0.88
N ASN A 660 -46.67 -15.60 2.02
CA ASN A 660 -47.34 -14.73 2.99
C ASN A 660 -47.26 -13.24 2.65
N GLY A 661 -46.52 -12.85 1.61
CA GLY A 661 -46.51 -11.50 1.05
C GLY A 661 -46.19 -10.43 2.08
N ASP A 662 -44.90 -10.27 2.38
CA ASP A 662 -44.29 -9.16 3.14
C ASP A 662 -45.24 -8.37 4.04
N ALA A 663 -45.50 -8.91 5.24
CA ALA A 663 -46.14 -8.18 6.33
C ALA A 663 -45.64 -8.79 7.64
N ASP A 664 -44.84 -8.02 8.40
CA ASP A 664 -44.82 -7.79 9.86
C ASP A 664 -45.36 -8.83 10.89
N GLY A 665 -45.68 -10.06 10.50
CA GLY A 665 -46.35 -11.06 11.33
C GLY A 665 -45.41 -11.94 12.13
N ALA A 666 -44.12 -11.99 11.77
CA ALA A 666 -43.12 -12.76 12.51
C ALA A 666 -42.77 -12.12 13.86
N LEU A 667 -42.88 -10.78 13.97
CA LEU A 667 -42.66 -10.06 15.23
C LEU A 667 -43.89 -10.11 16.15
N ASP A 668 -45.10 -10.00 15.59
CA ASP A 668 -46.36 -10.08 16.35
C ASP A 668 -46.65 -11.50 16.86
N ALA A 669 -46.28 -12.55 16.11
CA ALA A 669 -46.37 -13.94 16.59
C ALA A 669 -45.38 -14.23 17.73
N LEU A 670 -44.18 -13.64 17.69
CA LEU A 670 -43.17 -13.77 18.76
C LEU A 670 -43.57 -13.01 20.03
N LEU A 671 -44.25 -11.86 19.89
CA LEU A 671 -44.76 -11.09 21.03
C LEU A 671 -45.97 -11.76 21.70
N ALA A 672 -46.81 -12.45 20.93
CA ALA A 672 -47.95 -13.21 21.46
C ALA A 672 -47.54 -14.45 22.27
N GLU A 673 -46.41 -15.10 21.94
CA GLU A 673 -45.86 -16.19 22.74
C GLU A 673 -45.22 -15.71 24.06
N PHE A 674 -44.71 -14.48 24.12
CA PHE A 674 -44.16 -13.90 25.35
C PHE A 674 -45.22 -13.40 26.34
N GLU A 675 -46.40 -12.97 25.88
CA GLU A 675 -47.52 -12.57 26.75
C GLU A 675 -48.34 -13.76 27.29
N ALA A 676 -48.16 -14.97 26.74
CA ALA A 676 -48.86 -16.18 27.20
C ALA A 676 -48.14 -16.91 28.37
N GLU A 677 -46.91 -16.51 28.70
CA GLU A 677 -46.13 -17.06 29.84
C GLU A 677 -45.86 -16.05 30.97
N SER A 678 -46.59 -14.93 31.03
CA SER A 678 -46.56 -13.98 32.16
C SER A 678 -47.79 -14.07 33.06
#